data_AF-A0A9E3Y2I9-F1
#
_entry.id   AF-A0A9E3Y2I9-F1
#
_cell.length_a   1.000
_cell.length_b   1.000
_cell.length_c   1.000
_cell.angle_alpha   90.00
_cell.angle_beta   90.00
_cell.angle_gamma   90.00
#
_symmetry.space_group_name_H-M   'P 1'
#
loop_
_entity.id
_entity.type
_entity.pdbx_description
1 polymer ?
#
loop_
_entity_poly.entity_id
_entity_poly.type
_entity_poly.pdbx_seq_one_letter_code
_entity_poly.pdbx_strand_id
1 'polypeptide(L)'
;MDEPLAESHQRFLNRELSWLDFNARVLELAADPSVPLLERTKFCAIFSQNLDEFFQVRIAGLADRVVGGVGGRSPDGLTANEQLDLITDRVTALVQRLEEVFLNELVPALAGVGIVFSSWEQLDDEDRAYLVGEFENRIFPVLTPLAVDPGHPFPYISDLSLNLAVVLRDPDDGERRFARVKVPPVLPRFVVMPDGERFVPLEQVIAAHLDRLFPGMEVVGTTTFRVTRNADLTVAEEEADDLLAAVEMELRRRRFGAAVRLELDALVTPEVRDLLVRELDLSDRSVQLTVGPLDLGGLMALNALDRPDLKDEPWTPVTQARLTPREGTTLDMFAVIDEGDVMVHHPYDSFSSSVEEFVRQASRDPKVLAIKLTLYRTSGDSDIVKSLVRAAERGKQVAALVELKARFDEAANIGWARALEQAGVHVTYGLVGLKTHTKTALVVRDEGQTVRSYCHIGTGNYNAKTARLYEDLGILTSDPDITADLTQLFNYLTGYGRRVEYRRLLVAPHSMRDRLLDLIDGEIAAPAGTGRVTMKMNSLVDPVAIDRLYEASAAGVQVDLVVRGICCLRPGVPGLSENIRVRSVIGRYLEHSRIYRFANGGGPGVALTYIGSADLMPRNLDGRVEALVPVLDETLQGLVEELLEVNLSDDTLAWTLGGDGTWTHVEGGGTVDTHLRCQELAIGRSRRSEGTVTPAMSVLSGVGKPGGDDSNGSGGSNGATHERVGRTVPIEVRAAGTVPWRWAADGGVEVLVVHRPRYDDWSLPKGKCEPGEADEACALRETLEETGCTGPLSSELGAVRYYDRKGRSKQVRYWALQVDGGDFEPNSEVDEARWLPVAEAEAILTYPHDRIFPRRLRAAVETPVD
;
A
#
# COMPACT_ATOMS: atom_id res chain seq x y z
N MET A 1 -25.14 -32.82 -30.67
CA MET A 1 -24.03 -33.34 -29.87
C MET A 1 -23.26 -32.13 -29.44
N ASP A 2 -23.34 -31.79 -28.16
CA ASP A 2 -22.60 -30.66 -27.62
C ASP A 2 -21.10 -30.95 -27.77
N GLU A 3 -20.36 -29.94 -28.20
CA GLU A 3 -18.90 -29.98 -28.33
C GLU A 3 -18.28 -30.30 -26.95
N PRO A 4 -17.30 -31.23 -26.84
CA PRO A 4 -16.64 -31.52 -25.57
C PRO A 4 -16.10 -30.24 -24.93
N LEU A 5 -16.27 -30.08 -23.61
CA LEU A 5 -15.87 -28.84 -22.92
C LEU A 5 -14.40 -28.47 -23.18
N ALA A 6 -13.52 -29.47 -23.29
CA ALA A 6 -12.09 -29.28 -23.59
C ALA A 6 -11.83 -28.57 -24.95
N GLU A 7 -12.72 -28.74 -25.93
CA GLU A 7 -12.61 -28.09 -27.25
C GLU A 7 -13.42 -26.77 -27.29
N SER A 8 -14.35 -26.59 -26.35
CA SER A 8 -15.18 -25.40 -26.23
C SER A 8 -14.44 -24.20 -25.62
N HIS A 9 -14.88 -22.99 -25.97
CA HIS A 9 -14.49 -21.75 -25.31
C HIS A 9 -14.89 -21.72 -23.82
N GLN A 10 -15.93 -22.46 -23.42
CA GLN A 10 -16.45 -22.48 -22.04
C GLN A 10 -15.50 -23.15 -21.03
N ARG A 11 -14.40 -23.77 -21.49
CA ARG A 11 -13.33 -24.25 -20.61
C ARG A 11 -12.61 -23.14 -19.85
N PHE A 12 -12.71 -21.90 -20.32
CA PHE A 12 -12.18 -20.73 -19.62
C PHE A 12 -13.28 -20.02 -18.83
N LEU A 13 -12.92 -19.51 -17.65
CA LEU A 13 -13.72 -18.54 -16.92
C LEU A 13 -13.45 -17.13 -17.47
N ASN A 14 -14.49 -16.29 -17.49
CA ASN A 14 -14.34 -14.91 -17.95
C ASN A 14 -13.40 -14.12 -17.03
N ARG A 15 -12.46 -13.41 -17.64
CA ARG A 15 -11.43 -12.64 -16.93
C ARG A 15 -12.01 -11.53 -16.04
N GLU A 16 -12.99 -10.79 -16.55
CA GLU A 16 -13.55 -9.63 -15.84
C GLU A 16 -14.49 -10.07 -14.72
N LEU A 17 -15.30 -11.11 -14.95
CA LEU A 17 -16.11 -11.72 -13.88
C LEU A 17 -15.24 -12.31 -12.78
N SER A 18 -14.15 -13.00 -13.14
CA SER A 18 -13.19 -13.52 -12.15
C SER A 18 -12.52 -12.40 -11.33
N TRP A 19 -12.32 -11.20 -11.91
CA TRP A 19 -11.88 -10.03 -11.15
C TRP A 19 -12.96 -9.54 -10.16
N LEU A 20 -14.24 -9.54 -10.57
CA LEU A 20 -15.34 -9.20 -9.68
C LEU A 20 -15.48 -10.22 -8.54
N ASP A 21 -15.22 -11.50 -8.80
CA ASP A 21 -15.23 -12.54 -7.76
C ASP A 21 -14.06 -12.41 -6.77
N PHE A 22 -12.91 -11.88 -7.22
CA PHE A 22 -11.87 -11.43 -6.29
C PHE A 22 -12.37 -10.30 -5.39
N ASN A 23 -12.96 -9.24 -5.95
CA ASN A 23 -13.45 -8.15 -5.13
C ASN A 23 -14.63 -8.57 -4.23
N ALA A 24 -15.47 -9.51 -4.68
CA ALA A 24 -16.53 -10.10 -3.87
C ALA A 24 -15.97 -10.76 -2.60
N ARG A 25 -14.86 -11.50 -2.69
CA ARG A 25 -14.20 -12.08 -1.50
C ARG A 25 -13.58 -11.01 -0.58
N VAL A 26 -13.18 -9.85 -1.11
CA VAL A 26 -12.80 -8.70 -0.28
C VAL A 26 -14.01 -8.14 0.47
N LEU A 27 -15.19 -8.08 -0.16
CA LEU A 27 -16.43 -7.67 0.49
C LEU A 27 -16.83 -8.64 1.61
N GLU A 28 -16.59 -9.93 1.46
CA GLU A 28 -16.84 -10.92 2.53
C GLU A 28 -16.03 -10.63 3.79
N LEU A 29 -14.81 -10.08 3.70
CA LEU A 29 -14.06 -9.62 4.88
C LEU A 29 -14.68 -8.40 5.58
N ALA A 30 -15.44 -7.56 4.85
CA ALA A 30 -16.21 -6.48 5.46
C ALA A 30 -17.49 -7.01 6.15
N ALA A 31 -18.04 -8.13 5.64
CA ALA A 31 -19.22 -8.78 6.21
C ALA A 31 -18.88 -9.69 7.41
N ASP A 32 -17.65 -10.21 7.50
CA ASP A 32 -17.26 -11.16 8.53
C ASP A 32 -17.17 -10.51 9.93
N PRO A 33 -17.99 -10.92 10.92
CA PRO A 33 -17.94 -10.40 12.28
C PRO A 33 -16.70 -10.85 13.08
N SER A 34 -15.92 -11.83 12.59
CA SER A 34 -14.66 -12.24 13.21
C SER A 34 -13.54 -11.23 12.98
N VAL A 35 -13.64 -10.42 11.92
CA VAL A 35 -12.70 -9.37 11.56
C VAL A 35 -12.94 -8.15 12.47
N PRO A 36 -11.88 -7.50 13.02
CA PRO A 36 -12.05 -6.31 13.86
C PRO A 36 -12.83 -5.20 13.16
N LEU A 37 -13.67 -4.48 13.90
CA LEU A 37 -14.69 -3.62 13.32
C LEU A 37 -14.14 -2.52 12.39
N LEU A 38 -13.03 -1.87 12.75
CA LEU A 38 -12.43 -0.87 11.86
C LEU A 38 -11.72 -1.50 10.65
N GLU A 39 -11.26 -2.75 10.77
CA GLU A 39 -10.73 -3.50 9.62
C GLU A 39 -11.86 -3.87 8.64
N ARG A 40 -13.06 -4.17 9.14
CA ARG A 40 -14.25 -4.35 8.27
C ARG A 40 -14.59 -3.07 7.51
N THR A 41 -14.54 -1.90 8.15
CA THR A 41 -14.73 -0.61 7.45
C THR A 41 -13.64 -0.33 6.43
N LYS A 42 -12.39 -0.72 6.72
CA LYS A 42 -11.26 -0.65 5.79
C LYS A 42 -11.51 -1.54 4.57
N PHE A 43 -11.99 -2.77 4.73
CA PHE A 43 -12.32 -3.65 3.61
C PHE A 43 -13.50 -3.15 2.77
N CYS A 44 -14.49 -2.52 3.40
CA CYS A 44 -15.56 -1.80 2.68
C CYS A 44 -14.98 -0.67 1.80
N ALA A 45 -14.06 0.15 2.34
CA ALA A 45 -13.37 1.17 1.56
C ALA A 45 -12.52 0.58 0.42
N ILE A 46 -11.77 -0.49 0.69
CA ILE A 46 -10.93 -1.19 -0.31
C ILE A 46 -11.80 -1.74 -1.44
N PHE A 47 -12.93 -2.38 -1.12
CA PHE A 47 -13.86 -2.89 -2.12
C PHE A 47 -14.32 -1.78 -3.08
N SER A 48 -14.75 -0.64 -2.53
CA SER A 48 -15.22 0.50 -3.33
C SER A 48 -14.10 1.09 -4.20
N GLN A 49 -12.91 1.29 -3.63
CA GLN A 49 -11.75 1.81 -4.38
C GLN A 49 -11.28 0.85 -5.48
N ASN A 50 -11.28 -0.46 -5.23
CA ASN A 50 -10.99 -1.45 -6.26
C ASN A 50 -12.02 -1.37 -7.39
N LEU A 51 -13.30 -1.23 -7.05
CA LEU A 51 -14.37 -1.11 -8.05
C LEU A 51 -14.22 0.18 -8.87
N ASP A 52 -13.82 1.29 -8.25
CA ASP A 52 -13.47 2.54 -8.96
C ASP A 52 -12.39 2.27 -10.02
N GLU A 53 -11.27 1.65 -9.65
CA GLU A 53 -10.18 1.32 -10.60
C GLU A 53 -10.65 0.40 -11.73
N PHE A 54 -11.50 -0.59 -11.41
CA PHE A 54 -12.07 -1.48 -12.41
C PHE A 54 -12.91 -0.74 -13.45
N PHE A 55 -13.72 0.23 -13.04
CA PHE A 55 -14.46 1.06 -13.98
C PHE A 55 -13.55 1.97 -14.81
N GLN A 56 -12.60 2.66 -14.14
CA GLN A 56 -11.66 3.58 -14.78
C GLN A 56 -10.82 2.92 -15.89
N VAL A 57 -10.54 1.62 -15.76
CA VAL A 57 -9.62 0.91 -16.66
C VAL A 57 -10.32 -0.16 -17.49
N ARG A 58 -11.00 -1.12 -16.83
CA ARG A 58 -11.52 -2.31 -17.51
C ARG A 58 -12.81 -2.02 -18.26
N ILE A 59 -13.75 -1.36 -17.60
CA ILE A 59 -15.03 -1.00 -18.23
C ILE A 59 -14.81 0.05 -19.31
N ALA A 60 -13.96 1.03 -19.06
CA ALA A 60 -13.55 2.00 -20.06
C ALA A 60 -13.00 1.32 -21.33
N GLY A 61 -12.03 0.42 -21.20
CA GLY A 61 -11.45 -0.29 -22.34
C GLY A 61 -12.45 -1.19 -23.08
N LEU A 62 -13.40 -1.81 -22.39
CA LEU A 62 -14.47 -2.58 -23.03
C LEU A 62 -15.46 -1.67 -23.77
N ALA A 63 -15.85 -0.54 -23.18
CA ALA A 63 -16.74 0.44 -23.79
C ALA A 63 -16.12 1.05 -25.06
N ASP A 64 -14.84 1.41 -25.02
CA ASP A 64 -14.11 1.95 -26.17
C ASP A 64 -14.09 0.95 -27.34
N ARG A 65 -13.95 -0.36 -27.06
CA ARG A 65 -14.02 -1.41 -28.10
C ARG A 65 -15.40 -1.51 -28.74
N VAL A 66 -16.47 -1.36 -27.94
CA VAL A 66 -17.84 -1.35 -28.46
C VAL A 66 -18.07 -0.13 -29.37
N VAL A 67 -17.68 1.06 -28.91
CA VAL A 67 -17.82 2.31 -29.67
C VAL A 67 -16.99 2.28 -30.96
N GLY A 68 -15.75 1.79 -30.89
CA GLY A 68 -14.86 1.67 -32.05
C GLY A 68 -15.25 0.57 -33.04
N GLY A 69 -16.29 -0.24 -32.76
CA GLY A 69 -16.71 -1.36 -33.60
C GLY A 69 -15.65 -2.46 -33.72
N VAL A 70 -14.74 -2.57 -32.74
CA VAL A 70 -13.63 -3.53 -32.77
C VAL A 70 -14.18 -4.92 -32.50
N GLY A 71 -14.32 -5.72 -33.56
CA GLY A 71 -14.68 -7.13 -33.47
C GLY A 71 -13.64 -7.95 -32.69
N GLY A 72 -14.11 -8.98 -31.98
CA GLY A 72 -13.23 -9.93 -31.28
C GLY A 72 -13.90 -10.51 -30.05
N ARG A 73 -13.74 -11.82 -29.85
CA ARG A 73 -14.23 -12.54 -28.68
C ARG A 73 -13.11 -12.71 -27.65
N SER A 74 -13.44 -12.68 -26.37
CA SER A 74 -12.53 -13.09 -25.29
C SER A 74 -12.29 -14.61 -25.34
N PRO A 75 -11.30 -15.16 -24.62
CA PRO A 75 -10.99 -16.60 -24.65
C PRO A 75 -12.19 -17.51 -24.31
N ASP A 76 -13.04 -17.06 -23.40
CA ASP A 76 -14.32 -17.69 -23.01
C ASP A 76 -15.44 -17.54 -24.05
N GLY A 77 -15.17 -16.88 -25.17
CA GLY A 77 -16.05 -16.80 -26.33
C GLY A 77 -17.01 -15.61 -26.32
N LEU A 78 -16.94 -14.69 -25.36
CA LEU A 78 -17.87 -13.56 -25.26
C LEU A 78 -17.41 -12.33 -26.07
N THR A 79 -18.37 -11.60 -26.62
CA THR A 79 -18.15 -10.26 -27.19
C THR A 79 -17.99 -9.20 -26.08
N ALA A 80 -17.56 -7.99 -26.43
CA ALA A 80 -17.44 -6.89 -25.47
C ALA A 80 -18.81 -6.46 -24.89
N ASN A 81 -19.87 -6.45 -25.70
CA ASN A 81 -21.23 -6.14 -25.22
C ASN A 81 -21.75 -7.21 -24.25
N GLU A 82 -21.63 -8.49 -24.60
CA GLU A 82 -22.05 -9.59 -23.71
C GLU A 82 -21.30 -9.54 -22.37
N GLN A 83 -20.00 -9.18 -22.37
CA GLN A 83 -19.24 -9.00 -21.14
C GLN A 83 -19.75 -7.80 -20.32
N LEU A 84 -20.02 -6.66 -20.95
CA LEU A 84 -20.56 -5.49 -20.25
C LEU A 84 -21.91 -5.78 -19.60
N ASP A 85 -22.77 -6.56 -20.25
CA ASP A 85 -24.09 -6.92 -19.71
C ASP A 85 -23.93 -7.81 -18.46
N LEU A 86 -23.12 -8.88 -18.54
CA LEU A 86 -22.84 -9.75 -17.39
C LEU A 86 -22.15 -9.01 -16.23
N ILE A 87 -21.24 -8.08 -16.55
CA ILE A 87 -20.59 -7.24 -15.54
C ILE A 87 -21.61 -6.33 -14.87
N THR A 88 -22.52 -5.72 -15.62
CA THR A 88 -23.55 -4.83 -15.07
C THR A 88 -24.41 -5.55 -14.05
N ASP A 89 -24.87 -6.76 -14.39
CA ASP A 89 -25.66 -7.60 -13.48
C ASP A 89 -24.87 -7.97 -12.21
N ARG A 90 -23.62 -8.41 -12.38
CA ARG A 90 -22.76 -8.81 -11.25
C ARG A 90 -22.41 -7.64 -10.34
N VAL A 91 -22.09 -6.48 -10.90
CA VAL A 91 -21.78 -5.26 -10.14
C VAL A 91 -23.02 -4.78 -9.38
N THR A 92 -24.20 -4.81 -9.99
CA THR A 92 -25.45 -4.43 -9.32
C THR A 92 -25.68 -5.28 -8.07
N ALA A 93 -25.53 -6.60 -8.18
CA ALA A 93 -25.66 -7.50 -7.03
C ALA A 93 -24.61 -7.24 -5.94
N LEU A 94 -23.35 -6.96 -6.32
CA LEU A 94 -22.29 -6.68 -5.36
C LEU A 94 -22.46 -5.34 -4.65
N VAL A 95 -22.93 -4.30 -5.36
CA VAL A 95 -23.22 -2.99 -4.77
C VAL A 95 -24.39 -3.10 -3.79
N GLN A 96 -25.45 -3.83 -4.12
CA GLN A 96 -26.55 -4.10 -3.18
C GLN A 96 -26.06 -4.82 -1.91
N ARG A 97 -25.21 -5.84 -2.06
CA ARG A 97 -24.59 -6.53 -0.91
C ARG A 97 -23.73 -5.59 -0.07
N LEU A 98 -22.94 -4.72 -0.72
CA LEU A 98 -22.13 -3.70 -0.03
C LEU A 98 -23.00 -2.77 0.81
N GLU A 99 -24.12 -2.30 0.26
CA GLU A 99 -25.06 -1.44 0.97
C GLU A 99 -25.70 -2.15 2.17
N GLU A 100 -26.10 -3.41 2.01
CA GLU A 100 -26.64 -4.20 3.11
C GLU A 100 -25.62 -4.35 4.25
N VAL A 101 -24.38 -4.73 3.93
CA VAL A 101 -23.30 -4.86 4.91
C VAL A 101 -23.03 -3.51 5.59
N PHE A 102 -22.96 -2.44 4.83
CA PHE A 102 -22.69 -1.11 5.38
C PHE A 102 -23.82 -0.62 6.29
N LEU A 103 -25.05 -0.59 5.78
CA LEU A 103 -26.20 0.03 6.47
C LEU A 103 -26.74 -0.84 7.61
N ASN A 104 -26.81 -2.16 7.41
CA ASN A 104 -27.51 -3.05 8.35
C ASN A 104 -26.56 -3.71 9.35
N GLU A 105 -25.25 -3.76 9.06
CA GLU A 105 -24.26 -4.40 9.94
C GLU A 105 -23.23 -3.41 10.49
N LEU A 106 -22.50 -2.70 9.62
CA LEU A 106 -21.40 -1.83 10.05
C LEU A 106 -21.88 -0.59 10.78
N VAL A 107 -22.86 0.13 10.24
CA VAL A 107 -23.38 1.36 10.87
C VAL A 107 -23.90 1.08 12.31
N PRO A 108 -24.75 0.05 12.56
CA PRO A 108 -25.17 -0.28 13.92
C PRO A 108 -24.02 -0.73 14.82
N ALA A 109 -23.07 -1.53 14.32
CA ALA A 109 -21.94 -2.02 15.11
C ALA A 109 -21.00 -0.87 15.52
N LEU A 110 -20.73 0.07 14.62
CA LEU A 110 -19.93 1.28 14.90
C LEU A 110 -20.61 2.15 15.95
N ALA A 111 -21.93 2.35 15.84
CA ALA A 111 -22.68 3.12 16.82
C ALA A 111 -22.59 2.49 18.23
N GLY A 112 -22.60 1.16 18.32
CA GLY A 112 -22.44 0.42 19.58
C GLY A 112 -21.10 0.64 20.30
N VAL A 113 -20.08 1.18 19.62
CA VAL A 113 -18.74 1.44 20.18
C VAL A 113 -18.34 2.93 20.16
N GLY A 114 -19.32 3.83 20.00
CA GLY A 114 -19.11 5.29 20.02
C GLY A 114 -18.59 5.88 18.71
N ILE A 115 -18.87 5.24 17.57
CA ILE A 115 -18.59 5.79 16.23
C ILE A 115 -19.93 5.91 15.51
N VAL A 116 -20.53 7.09 15.53
CA VAL A 116 -21.92 7.30 15.10
C VAL A 116 -21.95 8.15 13.84
N PHE A 117 -22.54 7.63 12.76
CA PHE A 117 -22.90 8.47 11.62
C PHE A 117 -24.16 9.26 11.96
N SER A 118 -24.08 10.58 11.85
CA SER A 118 -25.21 11.48 12.13
C SER A 118 -25.57 12.27 10.89
N SER A 119 -26.87 12.42 10.65
CA SER A 119 -27.39 13.33 9.63
C SER A 119 -27.73 14.69 10.23
N TRP A 120 -27.76 15.73 9.39
CA TRP A 120 -28.16 17.08 9.79
C TRP A 120 -29.50 17.13 10.55
N GLU A 121 -30.46 16.31 10.12
CA GLU A 121 -31.81 16.25 10.71
C GLU A 121 -31.82 15.69 12.13
N GLN A 122 -30.83 14.85 12.48
CA GLN A 122 -30.71 14.21 13.79
C GLN A 122 -30.00 15.09 14.83
N LEU A 123 -29.39 16.19 14.41
CA LEU A 123 -28.64 17.09 15.29
C LEU A 123 -29.56 18.07 16.02
N ASP A 124 -29.21 18.39 17.26
CA ASP A 124 -29.88 19.43 18.03
C ASP A 124 -29.39 20.84 17.64
N ASP A 125 -29.96 21.88 18.26
CA ASP A 125 -29.65 23.26 17.90
C ASP A 125 -28.21 23.67 18.26
N GLU A 126 -27.60 23.06 19.29
CA GLU A 126 -26.21 23.33 19.68
C GLU A 126 -25.23 22.72 18.68
N ASP A 127 -25.46 21.47 18.30
CA ASP A 127 -24.69 20.76 17.29
C ASP A 127 -24.80 21.44 15.92
N ARG A 128 -26.01 21.89 15.54
CA ARG A 128 -26.21 22.65 14.31
C ARG A 128 -25.46 23.98 14.34
N ALA A 129 -25.46 24.69 15.46
CA ALA A 129 -24.70 25.93 15.60
C ALA A 129 -23.19 25.69 15.45
N TYR A 130 -22.66 24.59 15.97
CA TYR A 130 -21.28 24.18 15.73
C TYR A 130 -20.99 23.97 14.24
N LEU A 131 -21.84 23.21 13.55
CA LEU A 131 -21.68 22.95 12.11
C LEU A 131 -21.84 24.20 11.25
N VAL A 132 -22.68 25.16 11.64
CA VAL A 132 -22.76 26.48 10.98
C VAL A 132 -21.40 27.18 11.09
N GLY A 133 -20.80 27.20 12.29
CA GLY A 133 -19.48 27.79 12.49
C GLY A 133 -18.38 27.09 11.68
N GLU A 134 -18.40 25.75 11.65
CA GLU A 134 -17.47 24.97 10.83
C GLU A 134 -17.67 25.25 9.34
N PHE A 135 -18.93 25.35 8.89
CA PHE A 135 -19.28 25.68 7.53
C PHE A 135 -18.76 27.07 7.14
N GLU A 136 -19.09 28.12 7.89
CA GLU A 136 -18.71 29.50 7.56
C GLU A 136 -17.19 29.70 7.58
N ASN A 137 -16.48 29.12 8.56
CA ASN A 137 -15.06 29.42 8.77
C ASN A 137 -14.12 28.54 7.93
N ARG A 138 -14.52 27.30 7.59
CA ARG A 138 -13.63 26.31 6.97
C ARG A 138 -14.14 25.73 5.66
N ILE A 139 -15.45 25.53 5.53
CA ILE A 139 -16.03 24.87 4.35
C ILE A 139 -16.38 25.89 3.26
N PHE A 140 -17.20 26.89 3.58
CA PHE A 140 -17.69 27.91 2.66
C PHE A 140 -16.58 28.61 1.84
N PRO A 141 -15.43 29.02 2.40
CA PRO A 141 -14.38 29.72 1.65
C PRO A 141 -13.76 28.92 0.50
N VAL A 142 -13.91 27.59 0.50
CA VAL A 142 -13.35 26.72 -0.54
C VAL A 142 -14.41 26.20 -1.52
N LEU A 143 -15.68 26.58 -1.34
CA LEU A 143 -16.78 26.19 -2.23
C LEU A 143 -16.96 27.20 -3.36
N THR A 144 -17.19 26.67 -4.56
CA THR A 144 -17.54 27.45 -5.74
C THR A 144 -18.77 26.82 -6.39
N PRO A 145 -19.96 27.44 -6.32
CA PRO A 145 -21.14 26.96 -7.04
C PRO A 145 -21.00 27.25 -8.53
N LEU A 146 -21.42 26.31 -9.38
CA LEU A 146 -21.44 26.47 -10.84
C LEU A 146 -22.89 26.36 -11.34
N ALA A 147 -23.48 27.48 -11.75
CA ALA A 147 -24.79 27.50 -12.40
C ALA A 147 -24.71 26.97 -13.83
N VAL A 148 -25.81 26.37 -14.31
CA VAL A 148 -25.96 25.88 -15.68
C VAL A 148 -27.19 26.53 -16.32
N ASP A 149 -26.96 27.27 -17.40
CA ASP A 149 -27.95 28.02 -18.18
C ASP A 149 -27.42 28.28 -19.62
N PRO A 150 -28.18 28.91 -20.54
CA PRO A 150 -27.68 29.17 -21.89
C PRO A 150 -26.39 30.00 -21.99
N GLY A 151 -26.07 30.82 -20.97
CA GLY A 151 -24.81 31.56 -20.86
C GLY A 151 -23.70 30.79 -20.12
N HIS A 152 -24.06 29.76 -19.34
CA HIS A 152 -23.16 28.92 -18.57
C HIS A 152 -23.36 27.44 -18.92
N PRO A 153 -22.58 26.88 -19.87
CA PRO A 153 -22.76 25.48 -20.28
C PRO A 153 -22.47 24.51 -19.14
N PHE A 154 -22.95 23.28 -19.27
CA PHE A 154 -22.74 22.24 -18.26
C PHE A 154 -21.24 22.06 -17.96
N PRO A 155 -20.82 22.15 -16.68
CA PRO A 155 -19.42 22.19 -16.33
C PRO A 155 -18.79 20.81 -16.44
N TYR A 156 -17.47 20.79 -16.68
CA TYR A 156 -16.70 19.56 -16.58
C TYR A 156 -16.75 18.99 -15.14
N ILE A 157 -17.18 17.74 -15.00
CA ILE A 157 -17.21 17.01 -13.72
C ILE A 157 -15.92 16.21 -13.57
N SER A 158 -15.17 16.45 -12.50
CA SER A 158 -13.89 15.77 -12.23
C SER A 158 -14.10 14.29 -11.92
N ASP A 159 -13.13 13.47 -12.33
CA ASP A 159 -13.08 12.04 -11.99
C ASP A 159 -13.08 11.79 -10.48
N LEU A 160 -13.82 10.75 -10.06
CA LEU A 160 -14.09 10.31 -8.68
C LEU A 160 -14.57 11.40 -7.72
N SER A 161 -14.95 12.57 -8.23
CA SER A 161 -15.41 13.67 -7.39
C SER A 161 -16.84 13.48 -6.94
N LEU A 162 -17.08 13.70 -5.65
CA LEU A 162 -18.41 13.79 -5.08
C LEU A 162 -18.99 15.20 -5.34
N ASN A 163 -20.24 15.26 -5.75
CA ASN A 163 -20.90 16.50 -6.16
C ASN A 163 -22.35 16.54 -5.66
N LEU A 164 -22.87 17.75 -5.49
CA LEU A 164 -24.30 18.01 -5.30
C LEU A 164 -24.87 18.63 -6.57
N ALA A 165 -25.89 17.99 -7.13
CA ALA A 165 -26.79 18.55 -8.13
C ALA A 165 -27.90 19.29 -7.39
N VAL A 166 -27.98 20.61 -7.59
CA VAL A 166 -28.90 21.50 -6.89
C VAL A 166 -29.91 22.05 -7.90
N VAL A 167 -31.20 21.84 -7.64
CA VAL A 167 -32.28 22.43 -8.39
C VAL A 167 -32.76 23.67 -7.65
N LEU A 168 -32.61 24.82 -8.28
CA LEU A 168 -33.00 26.13 -7.76
C LEU A 168 -34.28 26.58 -8.46
N ARG A 169 -35.13 27.33 -7.76
CA ARG A 169 -36.22 28.11 -8.34
C ARG A 169 -35.93 29.57 -8.10
N ASP A 170 -35.97 30.37 -9.16
CA ASP A 170 -35.93 31.82 -9.05
C ASP A 170 -37.33 32.30 -8.59
N PRO A 171 -37.46 32.98 -7.43
CA PRO A 171 -38.75 33.44 -6.93
C PRO A 171 -39.42 34.51 -7.82
N ASP A 172 -38.66 35.21 -8.67
CA ASP A 172 -39.15 36.33 -9.46
C ASP A 172 -39.84 35.87 -10.77
N ASP A 173 -39.25 34.90 -11.48
CA ASP A 173 -39.79 34.37 -12.74
C ASP A 173 -40.37 32.95 -12.63
N GLY A 174 -40.08 32.24 -11.53
CA GLY A 174 -40.52 30.87 -11.26
C GLY A 174 -39.75 29.80 -12.03
N GLU A 175 -38.71 30.16 -12.80
CA GLU A 175 -37.92 29.22 -13.58
C GLU A 175 -37.05 28.34 -12.69
N ARG A 176 -36.94 27.07 -13.08
CA ARG A 176 -36.01 26.12 -12.46
C ARG A 176 -34.66 26.21 -13.13
N ARG A 177 -33.61 26.28 -12.31
CA ARG A 177 -32.22 26.36 -12.75
C ARG A 177 -31.41 25.25 -12.08
N PHE A 178 -30.45 24.71 -12.80
CA PHE A 178 -29.53 23.72 -12.26
C PHE A 178 -28.25 24.40 -11.80
N ALA A 179 -27.74 23.98 -10.65
CA ALA A 179 -26.41 24.33 -10.19
C ALA A 179 -25.68 23.10 -9.67
N ARG A 180 -24.36 23.11 -9.80
CA ARG A 180 -23.47 22.07 -9.28
C ARG A 180 -22.60 22.64 -8.17
N VAL A 181 -22.49 21.93 -7.07
CA VAL A 181 -21.52 22.21 -6.00
C VAL A 181 -20.59 21.01 -5.86
N LYS A 182 -19.27 21.23 -5.99
CA LYS A 182 -18.28 20.18 -5.79
C LYS A 182 -18.03 19.98 -4.30
N VAL A 183 -18.03 18.75 -3.81
CA VAL A 183 -17.54 18.45 -2.46
C VAL A 183 -16.00 18.46 -2.52
N PRO A 184 -15.32 19.35 -1.79
CA PRO A 184 -13.89 19.58 -1.96
C PRO A 184 -13.07 18.48 -1.27
N PRO A 185 -12.26 17.68 -2.00
CA PRO A 185 -11.52 16.54 -1.43
C PRO A 185 -10.35 16.96 -0.52
N VAL A 186 -10.01 18.25 -0.48
CA VAL A 186 -8.99 18.79 0.44
C VAL A 186 -9.49 18.83 1.88
N LEU A 187 -10.81 18.80 2.08
CA LEU A 187 -11.42 18.72 3.40
C LEU A 187 -11.66 17.26 3.80
N PRO A 188 -11.66 16.94 5.11
CA PRO A 188 -12.02 15.62 5.58
C PRO A 188 -13.41 15.18 5.09
N ARG A 189 -13.54 13.91 4.70
CA ARG A 189 -14.81 13.30 4.24
C ARG A 189 -15.94 13.44 5.27
N PHE A 190 -15.59 13.39 6.55
CA PHE A 190 -16.50 13.48 7.68
C PHE A 190 -16.10 14.63 8.58
N VAL A 191 -17.06 15.48 8.93
CA VAL A 191 -16.92 16.47 9.99
C VAL A 191 -17.16 15.77 11.32
N VAL A 192 -16.20 15.86 12.23
CA VAL A 192 -16.29 15.25 13.56
C VAL A 192 -16.89 16.27 14.53
N MET A 193 -17.94 15.86 15.24
CA MET A 193 -18.60 16.70 16.25
C MET A 193 -17.71 16.87 17.51
N PRO A 194 -17.99 17.86 18.37
CA PRO A 194 -17.13 18.17 19.52
C PRO A 194 -16.93 17.03 20.53
N ASP A 195 -17.83 16.04 20.55
CA ASP A 195 -17.70 14.83 21.37
C ASP A 195 -16.65 13.83 20.85
N GLY A 196 -16.22 13.96 19.60
CA GLY A 196 -15.29 13.03 18.96
C GLY A 196 -15.91 11.70 18.50
N GLU A 197 -17.23 11.52 18.68
CA GLU A 197 -17.94 10.26 18.42
C GLU A 197 -18.88 10.34 17.20
N ARG A 198 -19.44 11.52 16.94
CA ARG A 198 -20.38 11.72 15.83
C ARG A 198 -19.69 12.24 14.57
N PHE A 199 -19.96 11.58 13.45
CA PHE A 199 -19.37 11.83 12.14
C PHE A 199 -20.47 12.25 11.16
N VAL A 200 -20.40 13.49 10.67
CA VAL A 200 -21.37 14.04 9.72
C VAL A 200 -20.75 14.09 8.32
N PRO A 201 -21.34 13.47 7.30
CA PRO A 201 -20.82 13.52 5.93
C PRO A 201 -20.73 14.97 5.42
N LEU A 202 -19.59 15.33 4.84
CA LEU A 202 -19.32 16.71 4.40
C LEU A 202 -20.37 17.25 3.41
N GLU A 203 -20.83 16.42 2.48
CA GLU A 203 -21.89 16.75 1.52
C GLU A 203 -23.22 17.08 2.19
N GLN A 204 -23.53 16.49 3.35
CA GLN A 204 -24.74 16.86 4.10
C GLN A 204 -24.59 18.21 4.78
N VAL A 205 -23.41 18.53 5.32
CA VAL A 205 -23.12 19.86 5.87
C VAL A 205 -23.24 20.92 4.78
N ILE A 206 -22.74 20.65 3.58
CA ILE A 206 -22.88 21.56 2.42
C ILE A 206 -24.35 21.67 2.00
N ALA A 207 -25.06 20.54 1.88
CA ALA A 207 -26.47 20.51 1.47
C ALA A 207 -27.38 21.31 2.42
N ALA A 208 -27.11 21.26 3.73
CA ALA A 208 -27.85 21.99 4.75
C ALA A 208 -27.69 23.52 4.67
N HIS A 209 -26.64 24.02 3.99
CA HIS A 209 -26.30 25.45 3.93
C HIS A 209 -26.27 26.00 2.49
N LEU A 210 -26.97 25.36 1.56
CA LEU A 210 -27.01 25.82 0.16
C LEU A 210 -27.65 27.20 -0.01
N ASP A 211 -28.52 27.61 0.92
CA ASP A 211 -29.08 28.96 0.99
C ASP A 211 -27.99 30.05 1.04
N ARG A 212 -26.85 29.74 1.69
CA ARG A 212 -25.70 30.65 1.78
C ARG A 212 -24.92 30.74 0.46
N LEU A 213 -24.92 29.67 -0.33
CA LEU A 213 -24.27 29.65 -1.66
C LEU A 213 -25.15 30.27 -2.75
N PHE A 214 -26.47 30.24 -2.58
CA PHE A 214 -27.45 30.73 -3.55
C PHE A 214 -28.40 31.77 -2.93
N PRO A 215 -27.87 32.93 -2.49
CA PRO A 215 -28.69 33.94 -1.84
C PRO A 215 -29.79 34.45 -2.78
N GLY A 216 -31.03 34.50 -2.29
CA GLY A 216 -32.19 34.95 -3.05
C GLY A 216 -32.86 33.89 -3.92
N MET A 217 -32.25 32.70 -4.05
CA MET A 217 -32.84 31.56 -4.76
C MET A 217 -33.52 30.60 -3.79
N GLU A 218 -34.55 29.90 -4.24
CA GLU A 218 -35.17 28.81 -3.48
C GLU A 218 -34.54 27.46 -3.89
N VAL A 219 -34.00 26.74 -2.92
CA VAL A 219 -33.50 25.38 -3.14
C VAL A 219 -34.69 24.40 -3.17
N VAL A 220 -34.99 23.86 -4.35
CA VAL A 220 -36.12 22.94 -4.58
C VAL A 220 -35.73 21.49 -4.29
N GLY A 221 -34.47 21.13 -4.56
CA GLY A 221 -33.99 19.78 -4.35
C GLY A 221 -32.49 19.66 -4.53
N THR A 222 -31.94 18.62 -3.92
CA THR A 222 -30.51 18.32 -3.93
C THR A 222 -30.30 16.83 -4.12
N THR A 223 -29.38 16.45 -5.00
CA THR A 223 -29.01 15.05 -5.22
C THR A 223 -27.50 14.92 -5.21
N THR A 224 -26.99 13.99 -4.42
CA THR A 224 -25.56 13.64 -4.44
C THR A 224 -25.26 12.77 -5.64
N PHE A 225 -24.18 13.07 -6.36
CA PHE A 225 -23.73 12.27 -7.49
C PHE A 225 -22.21 12.20 -7.59
N ARG A 226 -21.70 11.14 -8.20
CA ARG A 226 -20.28 10.91 -8.43
C ARG A 226 -20.06 10.35 -9.83
N VAL A 227 -18.98 10.78 -10.47
CA VAL A 227 -18.64 10.37 -11.84
C VAL A 227 -17.28 9.70 -11.85
N THR A 228 -17.21 8.54 -12.47
CA THR A 228 -15.96 7.84 -12.77
C THR A 228 -15.66 7.98 -14.25
N ARG A 229 -14.41 8.29 -14.58
CA ARG A 229 -13.94 8.53 -15.95
C ARG A 229 -12.85 7.55 -16.36
N ASN A 230 -12.71 7.38 -17.67
CA ASN A 230 -11.63 6.59 -18.24
C ASN A 230 -10.28 7.19 -17.81
N ALA A 231 -9.47 6.35 -17.17
CA ALA A 231 -8.14 6.70 -16.68
C ALA A 231 -7.02 5.95 -17.44
N ASP A 232 -7.35 5.03 -18.35
CA ASP A 232 -6.41 4.25 -19.14
C ASP A 232 -6.18 4.92 -20.51
N LEU A 233 -5.47 6.06 -20.51
CA LEU A 233 -5.03 6.67 -21.77
C LEU A 233 -3.68 6.12 -22.20
N THR A 234 -3.60 5.60 -23.43
CA THR A 234 -2.38 5.03 -24.00
C THR A 234 -1.48 6.11 -24.60
N VAL A 235 -0.28 6.29 -24.04
CA VAL A 235 0.77 7.11 -24.65
C VAL A 235 1.29 6.40 -25.91
N ALA A 236 1.20 7.05 -27.07
CA ALA A 236 1.82 6.59 -28.31
C ALA A 236 3.35 6.74 -28.24
N GLU A 237 4.04 5.68 -27.79
CA GLU A 237 5.49 5.68 -27.60
C GLU A 237 6.27 5.79 -28.91
N GLU A 238 5.74 5.20 -29.99
CA GLU A 238 6.43 5.10 -31.29
C GLU A 238 6.59 6.46 -32.00
N GLU A 239 5.80 7.46 -31.61
CA GLU A 239 5.76 8.78 -32.22
C GLU A 239 6.42 9.87 -31.34
N ALA A 240 6.88 9.52 -30.14
CA ALA A 240 7.38 10.49 -29.15
C ALA A 240 8.92 10.55 -29.12
N ASP A 241 9.48 11.71 -29.44
CA ASP A 241 10.93 11.97 -29.31
C ASP A 241 11.38 12.07 -27.84
N ASP A 242 10.48 12.43 -26.92
CA ASP A 242 10.70 12.50 -25.47
C ASP A 242 9.54 11.82 -24.73
N LEU A 243 9.82 10.62 -24.20
CA LEU A 243 8.84 9.82 -23.47
C LEU A 243 8.37 10.50 -22.18
N LEU A 244 9.23 11.23 -21.48
CA LEU A 244 8.88 11.93 -20.24
C LEU A 244 7.86 13.04 -20.54
N ALA A 245 8.13 13.86 -21.55
CA ALA A 245 7.21 14.91 -21.99
C ALA A 245 5.89 14.34 -22.51
N ALA A 246 5.93 13.22 -23.25
CA ALA A 246 4.72 12.55 -23.73
C ALA A 246 3.85 12.02 -22.58
N VAL A 247 4.46 11.41 -21.55
CA VAL A 247 3.74 10.97 -20.33
C VAL A 247 3.16 12.16 -19.57
N GLU A 248 3.88 13.28 -19.45
CA GLU A 248 3.35 14.51 -18.84
C GLU A 248 2.14 15.09 -19.58
N MET A 249 2.19 15.12 -20.91
CA MET A 249 1.06 15.54 -21.74
C MET A 249 -0.13 14.60 -21.56
N GLU A 250 0.10 13.30 -21.51
CA GLU A 250 -0.96 12.31 -21.34
C GLU A 250 -1.59 12.39 -19.95
N LEU A 251 -0.80 12.63 -18.89
CA LEU A 251 -1.32 12.91 -17.55
C LEU A 251 -2.26 14.11 -17.52
N ARG A 252 -2.01 15.13 -18.35
CA ARG A 252 -2.92 16.28 -18.49
C ARG A 252 -4.19 15.90 -19.25
N ARG A 253 -4.10 15.08 -20.31
CA ARG A 253 -5.26 14.59 -21.07
C ARG A 253 -6.13 13.64 -20.26
N ARG A 254 -5.53 12.80 -19.41
CA ARG A 254 -6.20 11.86 -18.51
C ARG A 254 -7.19 12.53 -17.58
N ARG A 255 -6.90 13.78 -17.18
CA ARG A 255 -7.83 14.62 -16.42
C ARG A 255 -9.13 14.93 -17.16
N PHE A 256 -9.28 14.58 -18.44
CA PHE A 256 -10.45 14.83 -19.27
C PHE A 256 -10.99 13.57 -19.95
N GLY A 257 -10.68 12.37 -19.44
CA GLY A 257 -11.21 11.11 -19.97
C GLY A 257 -12.75 11.07 -20.01
N ALA A 258 -13.33 10.29 -20.93
CA ALA A 258 -14.78 10.12 -21.06
C ALA A 258 -15.40 9.57 -19.76
N ALA A 259 -16.64 9.93 -19.47
CA ALA A 259 -17.36 9.36 -18.34
C ALA A 259 -17.72 7.89 -18.64
N VAL A 260 -17.58 7.01 -17.65
CA VAL A 260 -17.86 5.58 -17.79
C VAL A 260 -18.83 5.04 -16.75
N ARG A 261 -18.98 5.76 -15.63
CA ARG A 261 -19.94 5.45 -14.57
C ARG A 261 -20.50 6.73 -13.94
N LEU A 262 -21.80 6.73 -13.68
CA LEU A 262 -22.49 7.75 -12.89
C LEU A 262 -23.16 7.07 -11.71
N GLU A 263 -22.73 7.43 -10.50
CA GLU A 263 -23.37 7.02 -9.25
C GLU A 263 -24.30 8.14 -8.79
N LEU A 264 -25.53 7.79 -8.39
CA LEU A 264 -26.57 8.71 -7.95
C LEU A 264 -27.19 8.21 -6.66
N ASP A 265 -27.55 9.15 -5.80
CA ASP A 265 -28.51 8.90 -4.72
C ASP A 265 -29.82 8.35 -5.30
N ALA A 266 -30.37 7.30 -4.70
CA ALA A 266 -31.57 6.61 -5.17
C ALA A 266 -32.83 7.48 -5.15
N LEU A 267 -32.84 8.59 -4.40
CA LEU A 267 -33.92 9.57 -4.35
C LEU A 267 -33.85 10.61 -5.48
N VAL A 268 -32.91 10.47 -6.43
CA VAL A 268 -32.78 11.35 -7.60
C VAL A 268 -34.08 11.48 -8.39
N THR A 269 -34.40 12.70 -8.82
CA THR A 269 -35.56 12.92 -9.69
C THR A 269 -35.23 12.52 -11.14
N PRO A 270 -36.22 12.07 -11.94
CA PRO A 270 -36.00 11.77 -13.36
C PRO A 270 -35.42 12.96 -14.13
N GLU A 271 -35.82 14.18 -13.79
CA GLU A 271 -35.31 15.42 -14.39
C GLU A 271 -33.79 15.56 -14.23
N VAL A 272 -33.27 15.38 -13.00
CA VAL A 272 -31.82 15.48 -12.71
C VAL A 272 -31.07 14.30 -13.30
N ARG A 273 -31.63 13.08 -13.21
CA ARG A 273 -31.04 11.87 -13.80
C ARG A 273 -30.84 12.04 -15.30
N ASP A 274 -31.90 12.38 -16.02
CA ASP A 274 -31.89 12.46 -17.48
C ASP A 274 -30.99 13.60 -17.97
N LEU A 275 -30.93 14.72 -17.22
CA LEU A 275 -29.96 15.79 -17.45
C LEU A 275 -28.53 15.26 -17.33
N LEU A 276 -28.15 14.65 -16.20
CA LEU A 276 -26.78 14.17 -15.97
C LEU A 276 -26.37 13.10 -16.97
N VAL A 277 -27.25 12.16 -17.29
CA VAL A 277 -26.99 11.09 -18.28
C VAL A 277 -26.72 11.69 -19.66
N ARG A 278 -27.53 12.67 -20.09
CA ARG A 278 -27.37 13.34 -21.39
C ARG A 278 -26.09 14.17 -21.45
N GLU A 279 -25.84 15.02 -20.45
CA GLU A 279 -24.69 15.93 -20.47
C GLU A 279 -23.35 15.20 -20.28
N LEU A 280 -23.36 14.01 -19.68
CA LEU A 280 -22.17 13.16 -19.52
C LEU A 280 -21.98 12.14 -20.66
N ASP A 281 -22.89 12.09 -21.64
CA ASP A 281 -22.91 11.13 -22.75
C ASP A 281 -22.82 9.67 -22.28
N LEU A 282 -23.65 9.34 -21.29
CA LEU A 282 -23.71 8.01 -20.69
C LEU A 282 -24.92 7.22 -21.19
N SER A 283 -24.81 5.89 -21.17
CA SER A 283 -25.96 5.01 -21.38
C SER A 283 -26.54 4.55 -20.04
N ASP A 284 -27.80 4.09 -20.04
CA ASP A 284 -28.48 3.67 -18.81
C ASP A 284 -27.72 2.59 -18.02
N ARG A 285 -26.98 1.71 -18.69
CA ARG A 285 -26.17 0.66 -18.04
C ARG A 285 -25.01 1.21 -17.21
N SER A 286 -24.59 2.45 -17.47
CA SER A 286 -23.51 3.14 -16.75
C SER A 286 -24.01 3.88 -15.50
N VAL A 287 -25.32 3.86 -15.24
CA VAL A 287 -25.94 4.55 -14.10
C VAL A 287 -26.16 3.57 -12.95
N GLN A 288 -25.68 3.93 -11.77
CA GLN A 288 -25.86 3.18 -10.54
C GLN A 288 -26.63 4.03 -9.53
N LEU A 289 -27.69 3.46 -8.97
CA LEU A 289 -28.46 4.07 -7.90
C LEU A 289 -28.04 3.46 -6.57
N THR A 290 -27.85 4.31 -5.56
CA THR A 290 -27.36 3.93 -4.24
C THR A 290 -28.27 4.53 -3.17
N VAL A 291 -28.74 3.70 -2.24
CA VAL A 291 -29.54 4.09 -1.07
C VAL A 291 -28.64 4.62 0.06
N GLY A 292 -27.42 4.09 0.18
CA GLY A 292 -26.41 4.56 1.13
C GLY A 292 -25.62 5.79 0.65
N PRO A 293 -24.68 6.31 1.47
CA PRO A 293 -23.79 7.39 1.04
C PRO A 293 -22.89 6.93 -0.11
N LEU A 294 -22.72 7.80 -1.11
CA LEU A 294 -21.75 7.59 -2.17
C LEU A 294 -20.31 7.72 -1.64
N ASP A 295 -19.35 7.20 -2.41
CA ASP A 295 -17.91 7.27 -2.10
C ASP A 295 -17.55 6.63 -0.75
N LEU A 296 -17.92 5.37 -0.56
CA LEU A 296 -17.53 4.59 0.62
C LEU A 296 -16.01 4.38 0.74
N GLY A 297 -15.23 4.71 -0.30
CA GLY A 297 -13.77 4.84 -0.19
C GLY A 297 -13.33 5.82 0.90
N GLY A 298 -14.18 6.81 1.24
CA GLY A 298 -13.96 7.74 2.34
C GLY A 298 -13.94 7.09 3.73
N LEU A 299 -14.44 5.86 3.89
CA LEU A 299 -14.38 5.11 5.17
C LEU A 299 -12.95 4.78 5.62
N MET A 300 -11.95 4.90 4.73
CA MET A 300 -10.54 4.80 5.12
C MET A 300 -10.18 5.79 6.24
N ALA A 301 -10.88 6.93 6.34
CA ALA A 301 -10.72 7.89 7.42
C ALA A 301 -11.08 7.31 8.81
N LEU A 302 -12.05 6.40 8.90
CA LEU A 302 -12.40 5.75 10.17
C LEU A 302 -11.29 4.80 10.64
N ASN A 303 -10.64 4.10 9.71
CA ASN A 303 -9.49 3.27 10.05
C ASN A 303 -8.28 4.08 10.53
N ALA A 304 -8.27 5.40 10.37
CA ALA A 304 -7.24 6.29 10.92
C ALA A 304 -7.46 6.66 12.40
N LEU A 305 -8.64 6.37 12.97
CA LEU A 305 -8.96 6.67 14.38
C LEU A 305 -8.04 5.91 15.35
N ASP A 306 -7.71 6.50 16.50
CA ASP A 306 -6.89 5.84 17.54
C ASP A 306 -7.73 4.90 18.41
N ARG A 307 -8.13 3.77 17.83
CA ARG A 307 -8.94 2.71 18.44
C ARG A 307 -8.30 1.33 18.21
N PRO A 308 -7.16 1.03 18.88
CA PRO A 308 -6.47 -0.24 18.72
C PRO A 308 -7.32 -1.45 19.14
N ASP A 309 -8.31 -1.24 20.00
CA ASP A 309 -9.30 -2.25 20.39
C ASP A 309 -10.23 -2.70 19.25
N LEU A 310 -10.31 -1.92 18.16
CA LEU A 310 -11.15 -2.20 16.99
C LEU A 310 -10.34 -2.59 15.75
N LYS A 311 -9.04 -2.83 15.88
CA LYS A 311 -8.09 -3.06 14.78
C LYS A 311 -7.32 -4.36 14.95
N ASP A 312 -6.66 -4.80 13.89
CA ASP A 312 -5.69 -5.89 13.98
C ASP A 312 -4.56 -5.55 14.94
N GLU A 313 -4.05 -6.54 15.69
CA GLU A 313 -2.86 -6.35 16.51
C GLU A 313 -1.68 -5.92 15.62
N PRO A 314 -0.99 -4.79 15.90
CA PRO A 314 0.10 -4.33 15.06
C PRO A 314 1.23 -5.36 14.97
N TRP A 315 1.59 -5.76 13.75
CA TRP A 315 2.75 -6.61 13.52
C TRP A 315 4.02 -5.77 13.44
N THR A 316 5.05 -6.18 14.19
CA THR A 316 6.40 -5.61 14.08
C THR A 316 7.29 -6.59 13.31
N PRO A 317 7.74 -6.25 12.09
CA PRO A 317 8.60 -7.13 11.30
C PRO A 317 9.89 -7.49 12.04
N VAL A 318 10.30 -8.75 11.95
CA VAL A 318 11.55 -9.23 12.56
C VAL A 318 12.72 -9.03 11.62
N THR A 319 13.93 -8.88 12.14
CA THR A 319 15.12 -8.92 11.27
C THR A 319 15.40 -10.37 10.92
N GLN A 320 15.63 -10.65 9.62
CA GLN A 320 15.99 -11.99 9.20
C GLN A 320 17.27 -12.43 9.93
N ALA A 321 17.26 -13.63 10.52
CA ALA A 321 18.30 -14.23 11.34
C ALA A 321 19.74 -13.98 10.84
N ARG A 322 20.00 -14.24 9.54
CA ARG A 322 21.34 -14.05 8.95
C ARG A 322 21.75 -12.58 8.80
N LEU A 323 20.77 -11.67 8.86
CA LEU A 323 20.95 -10.22 8.78
C LEU A 323 20.91 -9.56 10.16
N THR A 324 20.83 -10.32 11.24
CA THR A 324 20.94 -9.79 12.60
C THR A 324 22.41 -9.55 12.94
N PRO A 325 22.83 -8.30 13.25
CA PRO A 325 24.20 -8.03 13.67
C PRO A 325 24.53 -8.79 14.97
N ARG A 326 25.74 -9.32 15.10
CA ARG A 326 26.22 -9.83 16.40
C ARG A 326 26.41 -8.68 17.38
N GLU A 327 26.22 -8.93 18.67
CA GLU A 327 26.40 -7.90 19.71
C GLU A 327 27.76 -7.20 19.56
N GLY A 328 27.72 -5.85 19.50
CA GLY A 328 28.91 -5.00 19.37
C GLY A 328 29.55 -4.97 17.97
N THR A 329 28.95 -5.62 16.97
CA THR A 329 29.45 -5.62 15.58
C THR A 329 28.51 -4.89 14.62
N THR A 330 29.06 -4.32 13.55
CA THR A 330 28.29 -3.85 12.39
C THR A 330 28.07 -5.01 11.42
N LEU A 331 26.84 -5.18 10.94
CA LEU A 331 26.52 -6.15 9.88
C LEU A 331 27.22 -5.76 8.57
N ASP A 332 28.01 -6.67 8.00
CA ASP A 332 28.47 -6.61 6.61
C ASP A 332 27.56 -7.49 5.75
N MET A 333 26.63 -6.88 5.01
CA MET A 333 25.67 -7.64 4.20
C MET A 333 26.36 -8.44 3.08
N PHE A 334 27.44 -7.91 2.51
CA PHE A 334 28.14 -8.58 1.40
C PHE A 334 28.85 -9.84 1.89
N ALA A 335 29.44 -9.79 3.09
CA ALA A 335 30.03 -10.97 3.72
C ALA A 335 28.97 -12.06 3.99
N VAL A 336 27.78 -11.68 4.47
CA VAL A 336 26.68 -12.64 4.69
C VAL A 336 26.22 -13.27 3.38
N ILE A 337 26.06 -12.48 2.31
CA ILE A 337 25.64 -12.99 1.00
C ILE A 337 26.73 -13.86 0.35
N ASP A 338 28.00 -13.61 0.66
CA ASP A 338 29.13 -14.44 0.22
C ASP A 338 29.14 -15.82 0.88
N GLU A 339 28.70 -15.92 2.13
CA GLU A 339 28.57 -17.20 2.84
C GLU A 339 27.42 -18.08 2.30
N GLY A 340 26.43 -17.47 1.66
CA GLY A 340 25.31 -18.17 1.02
C GLY A 340 24.09 -17.27 0.83
N ASP A 341 23.12 -17.75 0.07
CA ASP A 341 21.91 -16.99 -0.27
C ASP A 341 21.05 -16.67 0.97
N VAL A 342 20.39 -15.50 0.95
CA VAL A 342 19.47 -15.07 1.99
C VAL A 342 18.11 -14.80 1.39
N MET A 343 17.08 -15.47 1.90
CA MET A 343 15.69 -15.19 1.57
C MET A 343 15.05 -14.30 2.64
N VAL A 344 14.26 -13.33 2.18
CA VAL A 344 13.40 -12.48 3.02
C VAL A 344 11.95 -12.63 2.59
N HIS A 345 11.05 -12.63 3.57
CA HIS A 345 9.62 -12.81 3.39
C HIS A 345 8.87 -11.64 4.06
N HIS A 346 8.58 -10.60 3.29
CA HIS A 346 7.80 -9.44 3.75
C HIS A 346 6.30 -9.82 3.82
N PRO A 347 5.50 -9.22 4.72
CA PRO A 347 5.85 -8.22 5.73
C PRO A 347 6.41 -8.82 7.03
N TYR A 348 6.66 -10.13 7.08
CA TYR A 348 7.08 -10.84 8.28
C TYR A 348 8.53 -10.48 8.66
N ASP A 349 9.41 -10.48 7.66
CA ASP A 349 10.75 -9.93 7.76
C ASP A 349 10.74 -8.42 7.52
N SER A 350 11.71 -7.71 8.10
CA SER A 350 11.84 -6.27 8.00
C SER A 350 12.47 -5.86 6.67
N PHE A 351 11.74 -5.07 5.87
CA PHE A 351 12.25 -4.47 4.63
C PHE A 351 13.44 -3.52 4.89
N SER A 352 13.41 -2.80 6.02
CA SER A 352 14.42 -1.80 6.33
C SER A 352 15.77 -2.39 6.75
N SER A 353 15.77 -3.51 7.48
CA SER A 353 17.00 -4.22 7.85
C SER A 353 17.45 -5.26 6.81
N SER A 354 16.77 -5.33 5.65
CA SER A 354 17.13 -6.21 4.55
C SER A 354 17.40 -5.45 3.25
N VAL A 355 16.39 -5.25 2.42
CA VAL A 355 16.53 -4.72 1.06
C VAL A 355 16.98 -3.26 1.08
N GLU A 356 16.43 -2.43 1.97
CA GLU A 356 16.90 -1.05 2.12
C GLU A 356 18.33 -1.00 2.65
N GLU A 357 18.65 -1.85 3.62
CA GLU A 357 20.00 -1.96 4.18
C GLU A 357 21.02 -2.34 3.09
N PHE A 358 20.66 -3.25 2.18
CA PHE A 358 21.52 -3.69 1.08
C PHE A 358 21.89 -2.50 0.17
N VAL A 359 20.89 -1.73 -0.26
CA VAL A 359 21.13 -0.53 -1.08
C VAL A 359 21.86 0.55 -0.28
N ARG A 360 21.53 0.70 1.01
CA ARG A 360 22.14 1.70 1.89
C ARG A 360 23.63 1.41 2.12
N GLN A 361 24.02 0.17 2.39
CA GLN A 361 25.43 -0.22 2.52
C GLN A 361 26.15 -0.06 1.18
N ALA A 362 25.53 -0.50 0.07
CA ALA A 362 26.10 -0.32 -1.26
C ALA A 362 26.39 1.15 -1.61
N SER A 363 25.50 2.07 -1.23
CA SER A 363 25.73 3.51 -1.45
C SER A 363 26.93 4.06 -0.65
N ARG A 364 27.23 3.47 0.50
CA ARG A 364 28.23 3.97 1.45
C ARG A 364 29.60 3.34 1.27
N ASP A 365 29.67 2.06 0.93
CA ASP A 365 30.91 1.30 0.80
C ASP A 365 31.82 1.90 -0.28
N PRO A 366 33.08 2.27 0.03
CA PRO A 366 34.03 2.78 -0.97
C PRO A 366 34.46 1.71 -2.01
N LYS A 367 34.31 0.41 -1.71
CA LYS A 367 34.63 -0.68 -2.65
C LYS A 367 33.55 -0.88 -3.72
N VAL A 368 32.36 -0.33 -3.54
CA VAL A 368 31.28 -0.49 -4.52
C VAL A 368 31.54 0.42 -5.71
N LEU A 369 31.64 -0.19 -6.89
CA LEU A 369 31.91 0.45 -8.17
C LEU A 369 30.63 0.90 -8.87
N ALA A 370 29.59 0.06 -8.84
CA ALA A 370 28.34 0.33 -9.53
C ALA A 370 27.10 -0.20 -8.81
N ILE A 371 25.97 0.48 -9.01
CA ILE A 371 24.64 0.06 -8.53
C ILE A 371 23.67 0.18 -9.69
N LYS A 372 22.95 -0.91 -10.02
CA LYS A 372 21.87 -0.92 -11.02
C LYS A 372 20.57 -1.37 -10.37
N LEU A 373 19.47 -0.65 -10.59
CA LEU A 373 18.20 -0.96 -9.90
C LEU A 373 16.98 -0.60 -10.75
N THR A 374 15.92 -1.41 -10.66
CA THR A 374 14.62 -1.17 -11.32
C THR A 374 13.62 -0.53 -10.36
N LEU A 375 13.11 0.66 -10.66
CA LEU A 375 12.14 1.44 -9.89
C LEU A 375 10.79 1.46 -10.61
N TYR A 376 9.85 0.63 -10.16
CA TYR A 376 8.49 0.56 -10.72
C TYR A 376 7.50 1.49 -9.99
N ARG A 377 7.54 1.49 -8.65
CA ARG A 377 6.69 2.32 -7.77
C ARG A 377 7.49 2.77 -6.58
N THR A 378 7.62 4.09 -6.38
CA THR A 378 8.32 4.65 -5.22
C THR A 378 7.38 5.56 -4.46
N SER A 379 7.39 5.46 -3.13
CA SER A 379 6.65 6.40 -2.28
C SER A 379 7.20 7.81 -2.43
N GLY A 380 6.39 8.83 -2.15
CA GLY A 380 6.80 10.24 -2.18
C GLY A 380 7.96 10.62 -1.24
N ASP A 381 8.40 9.71 -0.36
CA ASP A 381 9.69 9.79 0.33
C ASP A 381 10.33 8.39 0.29
N SER A 382 11.35 8.19 -0.56
CA SER A 382 12.01 6.88 -0.77
C SER A 382 13.47 6.92 -0.35
N ASP A 383 13.82 6.20 0.72
CA ASP A 383 15.20 6.10 1.22
C ASP A 383 16.13 5.34 0.25
N ILE A 384 15.56 4.49 -0.61
CA ILE A 384 16.28 3.86 -1.71
C ILE A 384 16.72 4.92 -2.73
N VAL A 385 15.83 5.83 -3.15
CA VAL A 385 16.17 6.90 -4.09
C VAL A 385 17.25 7.82 -3.49
N LYS A 386 17.12 8.21 -2.21
CA LYS A 386 18.15 8.98 -1.50
C LYS A 386 19.51 8.26 -1.47
N SER A 387 19.50 6.94 -1.30
CA SER A 387 20.72 6.12 -1.29
C SER A 387 21.38 6.07 -2.68
N LEU A 388 20.58 6.00 -3.76
CA LEU A 388 21.08 6.05 -5.14
C LEU A 388 21.68 7.42 -5.48
N VAL A 389 21.01 8.51 -5.10
CA VAL A 389 21.54 9.88 -5.23
C VAL A 389 22.90 10.01 -4.54
N ARG A 390 22.98 9.59 -3.27
CA ARG A 390 24.23 9.63 -2.49
C ARG A 390 25.34 8.76 -3.09
N ALA A 391 24.99 7.63 -3.70
CA ALA A 391 25.94 6.77 -4.37
C ALA A 391 26.57 7.48 -5.59
N ALA A 392 25.74 8.15 -6.39
CA ALA A 392 26.18 8.90 -7.57
C ALA A 392 27.04 10.11 -7.19
N GLU A 393 26.63 10.88 -6.17
CA GLU A 393 27.41 12.01 -5.63
C GLU A 393 28.81 11.59 -5.12
N ARG A 394 28.96 10.32 -4.70
CA ARG A 394 30.22 9.72 -4.27
C ARG A 394 31.03 9.12 -5.42
N GLY A 395 30.63 9.34 -6.68
CA GLY A 395 31.34 8.90 -7.87
C GLY A 395 31.11 7.44 -8.27
N LYS A 396 30.14 6.74 -7.67
CA LYS A 396 29.77 5.38 -8.10
C LYS A 396 28.99 5.44 -9.40
N GLN A 397 29.12 4.42 -10.25
CA GLN A 397 28.28 4.31 -11.44
C GLN A 397 26.88 3.83 -11.05
N VAL A 398 25.90 4.72 -11.09
CA VAL A 398 24.52 4.38 -10.75
C VAL A 398 23.66 4.38 -12.00
N ALA A 399 22.91 3.29 -12.24
CA ALA A 399 21.89 3.21 -13.27
C ALA A 399 20.54 2.85 -12.64
N ALA A 400 19.51 3.63 -12.96
CA ALA A 400 18.17 3.41 -12.45
C ALA A 400 17.18 3.31 -13.61
N LEU A 401 16.43 2.22 -13.67
CA LEU A 401 15.36 2.08 -14.65
C LEU A 401 14.04 2.49 -14.01
N VAL A 402 13.45 3.60 -14.46
CA VAL A 402 12.24 4.17 -13.88
C VAL A 402 11.06 3.91 -14.80
N GLU A 403 10.07 3.14 -14.35
CA GLU A 403 8.83 2.95 -15.10
C GLU A 403 7.92 4.18 -14.93
N LEU A 404 7.86 5.02 -15.97
CA LEU A 404 7.03 6.22 -15.96
C LEU A 404 5.53 5.93 -16.07
N LYS A 405 5.13 4.76 -16.62
CA LYS A 405 3.73 4.38 -16.82
C LYS A 405 3.16 3.53 -15.70
N ALA A 406 3.75 3.60 -14.50
CA ALA A 406 3.21 2.97 -13.32
C ALA A 406 1.91 3.67 -12.94
N ARG A 407 0.79 2.93 -13.05
CA ARG A 407 -0.57 3.49 -12.88
C ARG A 407 -0.72 4.15 -11.52
N PHE A 408 -1.17 5.41 -11.54
CA PHE A 408 -1.45 6.29 -10.39
C PHE A 408 -0.22 6.82 -9.65
N ASP A 409 0.99 6.39 -10.03
CA ASP A 409 2.26 6.80 -9.42
C ASP A 409 3.11 7.68 -10.38
N GLU A 410 2.58 8.01 -11.56
CA GLU A 410 3.34 8.61 -12.66
C GLU A 410 3.95 9.97 -12.25
N ALA A 411 3.18 10.82 -11.57
CA ALA A 411 3.65 12.13 -11.11
C ALA A 411 4.82 12.03 -10.11
N ALA A 412 4.78 11.06 -9.20
CA ALA A 412 5.87 10.82 -8.24
C ALA A 412 7.10 10.27 -8.96
N ASN A 413 6.92 9.32 -9.88
CA ASN A 413 8.02 8.74 -10.66
C ASN A 413 8.71 9.79 -11.55
N ILE A 414 7.98 10.74 -12.14
CA ILE A 414 8.55 11.89 -12.86
C ILE A 414 9.43 12.75 -11.96
N GLY A 415 8.97 13.06 -10.74
CA GLY A 415 9.74 13.83 -9.76
C GLY A 415 11.06 13.14 -9.38
N TRP A 416 11.02 11.83 -9.14
CA TRP A 416 12.21 11.04 -8.80
C TRP A 416 13.17 10.88 -9.97
N ALA A 417 12.67 10.68 -11.19
CA ALA A 417 13.51 10.60 -12.38
C ALA A 417 14.37 11.86 -12.51
N ARG A 418 13.76 13.05 -12.37
CA ARG A 418 14.49 14.33 -12.39
C ARG A 418 15.53 14.44 -11.27
N ALA A 419 15.19 14.05 -10.05
CA ALA A 419 16.12 14.09 -8.92
C ALA A 419 17.33 13.16 -9.12
N LEU A 420 17.11 11.97 -9.67
CA LEU A 420 18.17 11.01 -10.01
C LEU A 420 19.07 11.55 -11.13
N GLU A 421 18.48 12.07 -12.22
CA GLU A 421 19.23 12.67 -13.34
C GLU A 421 20.11 13.83 -12.87
N GLN A 422 19.59 14.71 -12.02
CA GLN A 422 20.34 15.84 -11.46
C GLN A 422 21.55 15.41 -10.61
N ALA A 423 21.44 14.25 -9.94
CA ALA A 423 22.53 13.68 -9.14
C ALA A 423 23.58 12.92 -9.98
N GLY A 424 23.41 12.83 -11.31
CA GLY A 424 24.32 12.11 -12.21
C GLY A 424 24.04 10.61 -12.33
N VAL A 425 22.85 10.15 -11.91
CA VAL A 425 22.40 8.77 -12.14
C VAL A 425 22.03 8.60 -13.61
N HIS A 426 22.42 7.48 -14.22
CA HIS A 426 21.97 7.10 -15.55
C HIS A 426 20.53 6.57 -15.48
N VAL A 427 19.56 7.47 -15.68
CA VAL A 427 18.14 7.12 -15.70
C VAL A 427 17.75 6.63 -17.10
N THR A 428 17.05 5.49 -17.15
CA THR A 428 16.44 4.96 -18.37
C THR A 428 14.97 4.60 -18.11
N TYR A 429 14.14 4.71 -19.13
CA TYR A 429 12.68 4.60 -19.02
C TYR A 429 12.10 3.27 -19.53
N GLY A 430 12.96 2.26 -19.73
CA GLY A 430 12.57 0.97 -20.28
C GLY A 430 12.75 0.87 -21.78
N LEU A 431 12.18 -0.19 -22.36
CA LEU A 431 12.22 -0.47 -23.79
C LEU A 431 10.90 -0.06 -24.44
N VAL A 432 10.97 0.53 -25.63
CA VAL A 432 9.78 0.93 -26.39
C VAL A 432 8.89 -0.30 -26.64
N GLY A 433 7.60 -0.17 -26.34
CA GLY A 433 6.58 -1.21 -26.46
C GLY A 433 6.54 -2.21 -25.30
N LEU A 434 7.47 -2.14 -24.33
CA LEU A 434 7.54 -3.07 -23.20
C LEU A 434 7.59 -2.33 -21.86
N LYS A 435 6.68 -2.69 -20.96
CA LYS A 435 6.73 -2.18 -19.58
C LYS A 435 7.73 -2.98 -18.76
N THR A 436 8.60 -2.31 -18.00
CA THR A 436 9.54 -3.04 -17.14
C THR A 436 8.94 -3.22 -15.76
N HIS A 437 8.75 -4.48 -15.37
CA HIS A 437 8.06 -4.84 -14.13
C HIS A 437 8.86 -5.83 -13.28
N THR A 438 10.08 -6.19 -13.69
CA THR A 438 11.02 -6.90 -12.83
C THR A 438 11.46 -6.05 -11.62
N LYS A 439 11.80 -6.70 -10.50
CA LYS A 439 12.25 -6.03 -9.26
C LYS A 439 13.60 -6.55 -8.86
N THR A 440 14.61 -5.91 -9.43
CA THR A 440 15.99 -6.37 -9.33
C THR A 440 16.92 -5.22 -8.95
N ALA A 441 17.93 -5.56 -8.16
CA ALA A 441 19.03 -4.68 -7.81
C ALA A 441 20.33 -5.46 -7.98
N LEU A 442 21.34 -4.80 -8.52
CA LEU A 442 22.67 -5.34 -8.76
C LEU A 442 23.71 -4.36 -8.20
N VAL A 443 24.60 -4.85 -7.36
CA VAL A 443 25.70 -4.11 -6.77
C VAL A 443 27.00 -4.77 -7.21
N VAL A 444 27.89 -3.99 -7.80
CA VAL A 444 29.19 -4.43 -8.30
C VAL A 444 30.26 -3.88 -7.37
N ARG A 445 31.03 -4.75 -6.72
CA ARG A 445 32.01 -4.42 -5.67
C ARG A 445 33.40 -4.93 -6.03
N ASP A 446 34.41 -4.11 -5.75
CA ASP A 446 35.82 -4.47 -5.89
C ASP A 446 36.30 -5.28 -4.67
N GLU A 447 36.64 -6.55 -4.88
CA GLU A 447 37.21 -7.45 -3.87
C GLU A 447 38.74 -7.60 -4.05
N GLY A 448 39.38 -6.66 -4.74
CA GLY A 448 40.83 -6.57 -4.91
C GLY A 448 41.31 -7.28 -6.18
N GLN A 449 41.40 -8.62 -6.16
CA GLN A 449 41.86 -9.36 -7.34
C GLN A 449 40.75 -9.55 -8.39
N THR A 450 39.49 -9.46 -7.98
CA THR A 450 38.32 -9.67 -8.82
C THR A 450 37.22 -8.69 -8.43
N VAL A 451 36.38 -8.36 -9.41
CA VAL A 451 35.11 -7.69 -9.15
C VAL A 451 34.05 -8.76 -8.88
N ARG A 452 33.27 -8.57 -7.82
CA ARG A 452 32.15 -9.45 -7.48
C ARG A 452 30.83 -8.69 -7.57
N SER A 453 29.79 -9.41 -7.95
CA SER A 453 28.44 -8.89 -8.07
C SER A 453 27.55 -9.51 -6.99
N TYR A 454 26.67 -8.68 -6.44
CA TYR A 454 25.67 -9.05 -5.46
C TYR A 454 24.33 -8.58 -5.98
N CYS A 455 23.30 -9.39 -5.89
CA CYS A 455 21.99 -8.99 -6.36
C CYS A 455 20.86 -9.29 -5.38
N HIS A 456 19.81 -8.49 -5.50
CA HIS A 456 18.50 -8.75 -4.94
C HIS A 456 17.53 -8.99 -6.11
N ILE A 457 16.71 -10.04 -6.01
CA ILE A 457 15.61 -10.31 -6.94
C ILE A 457 14.36 -10.59 -6.10
N GLY A 458 13.31 -9.79 -6.30
CA GLY A 458 12.09 -9.87 -5.51
C GLY A 458 10.82 -10.04 -6.33
N THR A 459 9.76 -10.48 -5.65
CA THR A 459 8.39 -10.49 -6.18
C THR A 459 7.71 -9.11 -6.05
N GLY A 460 8.16 -8.33 -5.04
CA GLY A 460 7.61 -7.04 -4.64
C GLY A 460 8.42 -5.82 -5.06
N ASN A 461 7.79 -4.64 -5.05
CA ASN A 461 8.43 -3.35 -5.35
C ASN A 461 9.36 -2.87 -4.23
N TYR A 462 10.30 -1.99 -4.60
CA TYR A 462 11.19 -1.29 -3.67
C TYR A 462 10.47 -0.13 -2.92
N ASN A 463 9.48 -0.47 -2.11
CA ASN A 463 8.65 0.50 -1.36
C ASN A 463 8.32 -0.02 0.06
N ALA A 464 8.85 0.67 1.06
CA ALA A 464 8.69 0.30 2.48
C ALA A 464 7.24 0.29 2.98
N LYS A 465 6.38 1.14 2.42
CA LYS A 465 4.96 1.21 2.81
C LYS A 465 4.23 -0.04 2.33
N THR A 466 4.40 -0.40 1.06
CA THR A 466 3.77 -1.60 0.51
C THR A 466 4.36 -2.87 1.09
N ALA A 467 5.66 -2.90 1.42
CA ALA A 467 6.30 -4.06 2.08
C ALA A 467 5.74 -4.39 3.47
N ARG A 468 4.88 -3.54 4.06
CA ARG A 468 4.14 -3.82 5.31
C ARG A 468 2.73 -4.35 5.09
N LEU A 469 2.22 -4.25 3.86
CA LEU A 469 0.84 -4.58 3.49
C LEU A 469 0.78 -5.74 2.50
N TYR A 470 1.84 -5.93 1.71
CA TYR A 470 1.95 -6.94 0.66
C TYR A 470 2.85 -8.05 1.16
N GLU A 471 2.44 -9.29 0.93
CA GLU A 471 3.29 -10.45 1.13
C GLU A 471 4.20 -10.64 -0.08
N ASP A 472 5.51 -10.65 0.14
CA ASP A 472 6.50 -10.70 -0.94
C ASP A 472 7.73 -11.51 -0.51
N LEU A 473 8.35 -12.17 -1.49
CA LEU A 473 9.62 -12.87 -1.33
C LEU A 473 10.75 -12.11 -2.04
N GLY A 474 11.94 -12.13 -1.45
CA GLY A 474 13.16 -11.61 -2.05
C GLY A 474 14.36 -12.52 -1.76
N ILE A 475 15.24 -12.69 -2.74
CA ILE A 475 16.51 -13.40 -2.59
C ILE A 475 17.66 -12.42 -2.78
N LEU A 476 18.59 -12.45 -1.81
CA LEU A 476 19.91 -11.85 -1.90
C LEU A 476 20.93 -12.95 -2.23
N THR A 477 21.68 -12.81 -3.30
CA THR A 477 22.65 -13.82 -3.76
C THR A 477 23.90 -13.18 -4.38
N SER A 478 25.00 -13.94 -4.33
CA SER A 478 26.24 -13.65 -5.05
C SER A 478 26.59 -14.76 -6.07
N ASP A 479 25.61 -15.60 -6.42
CA ASP A 479 25.81 -16.68 -7.39
C ASP A 479 26.30 -16.11 -8.74
N PRO A 480 27.40 -16.66 -9.30
CA PRO A 480 28.05 -16.10 -10.47
C PRO A 480 27.20 -16.20 -11.75
N ASP A 481 26.32 -17.21 -11.87
CA ASP A 481 25.46 -17.35 -13.05
C ASP A 481 24.26 -16.39 -12.96
N ILE A 482 23.62 -16.31 -11.79
CA ILE A 482 22.49 -15.39 -11.56
C ILE A 482 22.94 -13.93 -11.70
N THR A 483 24.10 -13.57 -11.15
CA THR A 483 24.63 -12.21 -11.24
C THR A 483 25.10 -11.85 -12.65
N ALA A 484 25.63 -12.81 -13.41
CA ALA A 484 25.95 -12.63 -14.82
C ALA A 484 24.67 -12.42 -15.66
N ASP A 485 23.64 -13.23 -15.44
CA ASP A 485 22.34 -13.07 -16.11
C ASP A 485 21.70 -11.73 -15.79
N LEU A 486 21.74 -11.29 -14.54
CA LEU A 486 21.18 -10.00 -14.16
C LEU A 486 21.98 -8.84 -14.76
N THR A 487 23.29 -8.98 -14.89
CA THR A 487 24.14 -8.02 -15.62
C THR A 487 23.71 -7.93 -17.09
N GLN A 488 23.47 -9.08 -17.74
CA GLN A 488 22.95 -9.13 -19.11
C GLN A 488 21.56 -8.49 -19.22
N LEU A 489 20.67 -8.73 -18.26
CA LEU A 489 19.34 -8.13 -18.22
C LEU A 489 19.42 -6.59 -18.13
N PHE A 490 20.27 -6.05 -17.25
CA PHE A 490 20.46 -4.60 -17.19
C PHE A 490 21.04 -4.04 -18.49
N ASN A 491 22.00 -4.73 -19.12
CA ASN A 491 22.56 -4.30 -20.39
C ASN A 491 21.52 -4.35 -21.53
N TYR A 492 20.59 -5.31 -21.48
CA TYR A 492 19.43 -5.38 -22.38
C TYR A 492 18.46 -4.21 -22.15
N LEU A 493 18.22 -3.84 -20.90
CA LEU A 493 17.34 -2.72 -20.53
C LEU A 493 17.94 -1.34 -20.82
N THR A 494 19.26 -1.19 -20.76
CA THR A 494 19.95 0.10 -20.98
C THR A 494 20.59 0.23 -22.36
N GLY A 495 20.59 -0.81 -23.19
CA GLY A 495 21.32 -0.84 -24.46
C GLY A 495 20.65 -1.67 -25.56
N TYR A 496 21.22 -1.64 -26.76
CA TYR A 496 20.70 -2.37 -27.93
C TYR A 496 21.16 -3.84 -27.97
N GLY A 497 20.81 -4.62 -26.96
CA GLY A 497 21.05 -6.07 -26.94
C GLY A 497 20.03 -6.83 -27.79
N ARG A 498 20.47 -7.74 -28.67
CA ARG A 498 19.60 -8.70 -29.39
C ARG A 498 20.03 -10.12 -29.04
N ARG A 499 19.05 -11.04 -28.91
CA ARG A 499 19.28 -12.48 -28.63
C ARG A 499 20.10 -12.71 -27.35
N VAL A 500 19.64 -12.14 -26.25
CA VAL A 500 20.25 -12.37 -24.94
C VAL A 500 19.85 -13.75 -24.44
N GLU A 501 20.83 -14.57 -24.11
CA GLU A 501 20.63 -15.89 -23.51
C GLU A 501 20.96 -15.82 -22.01
N TYR A 502 20.01 -16.28 -21.20
CA TYR A 502 20.14 -16.35 -19.76
C TYR A 502 20.43 -17.80 -19.34
N ARG A 503 21.35 -17.99 -18.40
CA ARG A 503 21.78 -19.29 -17.91
C ARG A 503 20.79 -19.90 -16.91
N ARG A 504 20.30 -19.07 -15.99
CA ARG A 504 19.47 -19.43 -14.83
C ARG A 504 18.18 -18.62 -14.78
N LEU A 505 18.21 -17.33 -15.10
CA LEU A 505 17.00 -16.51 -15.06
C LEU A 505 16.03 -16.87 -16.19
N LEU A 506 14.74 -16.89 -15.86
CA LEU A 506 13.68 -16.90 -16.87
C LEU A 506 13.22 -15.46 -17.07
N VAL A 507 13.34 -14.92 -18.28
CA VAL A 507 13.08 -13.51 -18.56
C VAL A 507 12.02 -13.37 -19.63
N ALA A 508 10.97 -12.60 -19.34
CA ALA A 508 9.95 -12.21 -20.31
C ALA A 508 10.43 -10.99 -21.12
N PRO A 509 10.05 -10.86 -22.40
CA PRO A 509 9.25 -11.80 -23.19
C PRO A 509 10.07 -12.87 -23.93
N HIS A 510 11.30 -13.15 -23.48
CA HIS A 510 12.26 -13.94 -24.26
C HIS A 510 12.08 -15.44 -24.09
N SER A 511 12.30 -15.94 -22.88
CA SER A 511 12.39 -17.39 -22.59
C SER A 511 11.36 -17.86 -21.59
N MET A 512 10.73 -16.94 -20.84
CA MET A 512 9.91 -17.29 -19.68
C MET A 512 8.73 -18.21 -20.02
N ARG A 513 7.93 -17.86 -21.03
CA ARG A 513 6.77 -18.65 -21.44
C ARG A 513 7.18 -20.07 -21.81
N ASP A 514 8.05 -20.20 -22.80
CA ASP A 514 8.47 -21.49 -23.34
C ASP A 514 9.09 -22.38 -22.24
N ARG A 515 9.96 -21.81 -21.40
CA ARG A 515 10.62 -22.58 -20.34
C ARG A 515 9.68 -23.02 -19.23
N LEU A 516 8.65 -22.23 -18.90
CA LEU A 516 7.62 -22.66 -17.95
C LEU A 516 6.77 -23.78 -18.55
N LEU A 517 6.44 -23.74 -19.84
CA LEU A 517 5.73 -24.82 -20.53
C LEU A 517 6.57 -26.10 -20.58
N ASP A 518 7.87 -25.99 -20.90
CA ASP A 518 8.81 -27.12 -20.89
C ASP A 518 8.88 -27.80 -19.51
N LEU A 519 8.83 -27.01 -18.43
CA LEU A 519 8.80 -27.55 -17.06
C LEU A 519 7.51 -28.30 -16.76
N ILE A 520 6.36 -27.82 -17.26
CA ILE A 520 5.09 -28.57 -17.17
C ILE A 520 5.17 -29.86 -17.99
N ASP A 521 5.75 -29.82 -19.19
CA ASP A 521 5.96 -31.00 -20.03
C ASP A 521 6.87 -32.03 -19.36
N GLY A 522 7.87 -31.56 -18.60
CA GLY A 522 8.70 -32.41 -17.76
C GLY A 522 7.91 -33.19 -16.71
N GLU A 523 6.91 -32.56 -16.07
CA GLU A 523 6.02 -33.24 -15.12
C GLU A 523 5.09 -34.24 -15.82
N ILE A 524 4.65 -33.95 -17.04
CA ILE A 524 3.85 -34.87 -17.86
C ILE A 524 4.64 -36.10 -18.25
N ALA A 525 5.91 -35.92 -18.62
CA ALA A 525 6.81 -37.00 -19.02
C ALA A 525 7.39 -37.79 -17.83
N ALA A 526 7.21 -37.31 -16.60
CA ALA A 526 7.71 -37.96 -15.40
C ALA A 526 7.04 -39.34 -15.16
N PRO A 527 7.66 -40.24 -14.39
CA PRO A 527 7.03 -41.52 -14.02
C PRO A 527 5.61 -41.33 -13.47
N ALA A 528 4.69 -42.21 -13.87
CA ALA A 528 3.28 -42.09 -13.50
C ALA A 528 3.10 -41.93 -11.98
N GLY A 529 2.29 -40.93 -11.58
CA GLY A 529 2.01 -40.62 -10.18
C GLY A 529 3.10 -39.79 -9.47
N THR A 530 4.19 -39.42 -10.13
CA THR A 530 5.25 -38.57 -9.55
C THR A 530 5.19 -37.12 -10.00
N GLY A 531 4.46 -36.82 -11.08
CA GLY A 531 4.31 -35.47 -11.60
C GLY A 531 3.53 -34.58 -10.64
N ARG A 532 4.12 -33.44 -10.25
CA ARG A 532 3.45 -32.44 -9.41
C ARG A 532 3.88 -31.02 -9.75
N VAL A 533 2.88 -30.17 -9.94
CA VAL A 533 3.03 -28.73 -10.15
C VAL A 533 2.39 -28.01 -8.97
N THR A 534 3.13 -27.08 -8.36
CA THR A 534 2.58 -26.18 -7.34
C THR A 534 2.94 -24.75 -7.68
N MET A 535 1.94 -23.89 -7.86
CA MET A 535 2.16 -22.50 -8.24
C MET A 535 1.39 -21.55 -7.34
N LYS A 536 2.02 -20.43 -6.97
CA LYS A 536 1.41 -19.29 -6.30
C LYS A 536 1.56 -18.07 -7.19
N MET A 537 0.50 -17.30 -7.40
CA MET A 537 0.54 -16.06 -8.18
C MET A 537 -0.65 -15.15 -7.88
N ASN A 538 -0.64 -13.93 -8.43
CA ASN A 538 -1.78 -13.03 -8.28
C ASN A 538 -2.86 -13.27 -9.34
N SER A 539 -2.47 -13.71 -10.54
CA SER A 539 -3.43 -13.94 -11.62
C SER A 539 -2.97 -15.02 -12.61
N LEU A 540 -3.91 -15.88 -13.00
CA LEU A 540 -3.77 -16.90 -14.04
C LEU A 540 -4.80 -16.62 -15.14
N VAL A 541 -4.33 -16.16 -16.30
CA VAL A 541 -5.18 -15.70 -17.41
C VAL A 541 -4.71 -16.22 -18.78
N ASP A 542 -3.43 -16.56 -18.92
CA ASP A 542 -2.86 -16.96 -20.21
C ASP A 542 -3.48 -18.28 -20.73
N PRO A 543 -4.15 -18.26 -21.91
CA PRO A 543 -4.82 -19.46 -22.42
C PRO A 543 -3.87 -20.63 -22.71
N VAL A 544 -2.66 -20.35 -23.20
CA VAL A 544 -1.68 -21.39 -23.55
C VAL A 544 -1.19 -22.10 -22.29
N ALA A 545 -0.85 -21.35 -21.25
CA ALA A 545 -0.45 -21.93 -19.97
C ALA A 545 -1.60 -22.70 -19.31
N ILE A 546 -2.84 -22.18 -19.36
CA ILE A 546 -4.02 -22.88 -18.81
C ILE A 546 -4.28 -24.19 -19.56
N ASP A 547 -4.28 -24.19 -20.89
CA ASP A 547 -4.47 -25.39 -21.69
C ASP A 547 -3.38 -26.43 -21.40
N ARG A 548 -2.13 -25.99 -21.22
CA ARG A 548 -1.03 -26.88 -20.83
C ARG A 548 -1.20 -27.49 -19.43
N LEU A 549 -1.78 -26.74 -18.48
CA LEU A 549 -2.15 -27.28 -17.16
C LEU A 549 -3.31 -28.29 -17.25
N TYR A 550 -4.27 -28.10 -18.16
CA TYR A 550 -5.30 -29.09 -18.43
C TYR A 550 -4.71 -30.38 -19.02
N GLU A 551 -3.78 -30.27 -19.97
CA GLU A 551 -3.04 -31.42 -20.51
C GLU A 551 -2.27 -32.17 -19.41
N ALA A 552 -1.64 -31.42 -18.48
CA ALA A 552 -0.96 -32.01 -17.33
C ALA A 552 -1.93 -32.78 -16.42
N SER A 553 -3.08 -32.20 -16.11
CA SER A 553 -4.12 -32.88 -15.35
C SER A 553 -4.61 -34.15 -16.05
N ALA A 554 -4.84 -34.11 -17.36
CA ALA A 554 -5.25 -35.27 -18.15
C ALA A 554 -4.20 -36.40 -18.15
N ALA A 555 -2.91 -36.05 -18.04
CA ALA A 555 -1.82 -37.00 -17.89
C ALA A 555 -1.65 -37.55 -16.45
N GLY A 556 -2.45 -37.09 -15.49
CA GLY A 556 -2.42 -37.54 -14.09
C GLY A 556 -1.50 -36.72 -13.18
N VAL A 557 -0.92 -35.61 -13.66
CA VAL A 557 -0.10 -34.69 -12.86
C VAL A 557 -0.99 -34.01 -11.82
N GLN A 558 -0.53 -33.99 -10.56
CA GLN A 558 -1.22 -33.24 -9.50
C GLN A 558 -0.87 -31.75 -9.61
N VAL A 559 -1.87 -30.88 -9.71
CA VAL A 559 -1.68 -29.43 -9.86
C VAL A 559 -2.35 -28.69 -8.71
N ASP A 560 -1.55 -28.01 -7.89
CA ASP A 560 -2.01 -27.17 -6.78
C ASP A 560 -1.73 -25.70 -7.09
N LEU A 561 -2.78 -24.87 -7.17
CA LEU A 561 -2.68 -23.46 -7.52
C LEU A 561 -3.17 -22.57 -6.38
N VAL A 562 -2.37 -21.59 -5.97
CA VAL A 562 -2.75 -20.52 -5.05
C VAL A 562 -2.82 -19.22 -5.84
N VAL A 563 -4.04 -18.81 -6.23
CA VAL A 563 -4.29 -17.65 -7.09
C VAL A 563 -5.19 -16.67 -6.33
N ARG A 564 -4.62 -15.56 -5.84
CA ARG A 564 -5.40 -14.62 -5.03
C ARG A 564 -6.53 -13.94 -5.82
N GLY A 565 -6.24 -13.56 -7.07
CA GLY A 565 -7.01 -12.61 -7.84
C GLY A 565 -7.79 -13.30 -8.95
N ILE A 566 -7.39 -13.02 -10.18
CA ILE A 566 -8.07 -13.50 -11.39
C ILE A 566 -7.60 -14.92 -11.71
N CYS A 567 -8.52 -15.84 -11.89
CA CYS A 567 -8.26 -17.19 -12.37
C CYS A 567 -9.23 -17.52 -13.50
N CYS A 568 -8.71 -17.63 -14.72
CA CYS A 568 -9.48 -18.05 -15.90
C CYS A 568 -9.53 -19.58 -16.06
N LEU A 569 -8.80 -20.33 -15.22
CA LEU A 569 -8.81 -21.79 -15.21
C LEU A 569 -10.03 -22.32 -14.43
N ARG A 570 -10.64 -23.40 -14.93
CA ARG A 570 -11.76 -24.11 -14.32
C ARG A 570 -11.26 -25.44 -13.71
N PRO A 571 -11.14 -25.55 -12.37
CA PRO A 571 -10.59 -26.74 -11.71
C PRO A 571 -11.63 -27.85 -11.48
N GLY A 572 -11.18 -29.08 -11.23
CA GLY A 572 -12.03 -30.18 -10.77
C GLY A 572 -13.07 -30.71 -11.77
N VAL A 573 -12.94 -30.40 -13.07
CA VAL A 573 -13.90 -30.86 -14.09
C VAL A 573 -13.49 -32.22 -14.64
N PRO A 574 -14.38 -33.23 -14.61
CA PRO A 574 -14.14 -34.55 -15.17
C PRO A 574 -13.62 -34.53 -16.61
N GLY A 575 -12.53 -35.24 -16.89
CA GLY A 575 -11.90 -35.31 -18.21
C GLY A 575 -11.19 -34.03 -18.68
N LEU A 576 -11.07 -33.01 -17.84
CA LEU A 576 -10.37 -31.75 -18.15
C LEU A 576 -9.36 -31.36 -17.05
N SER A 577 -9.81 -31.27 -15.81
CA SER A 577 -9.05 -30.68 -14.70
C SER A 577 -9.25 -31.39 -13.36
N GLU A 578 -9.57 -32.69 -13.37
CA GLU A 578 -9.79 -33.52 -12.17
C GLU A 578 -8.65 -33.48 -11.15
N ASN A 579 -7.41 -33.29 -11.62
CA ASN A 579 -6.22 -33.25 -10.79
C ASN A 579 -5.76 -31.83 -10.45
N ILE A 580 -6.57 -30.80 -10.78
CA ILE A 580 -6.26 -29.40 -10.50
C ILE A 580 -7.10 -28.90 -9.33
N ARG A 581 -6.42 -28.38 -8.30
CA ARG A 581 -7.03 -27.68 -7.16
C ARG A 581 -6.62 -26.22 -7.18
N VAL A 582 -7.58 -25.32 -7.01
CA VAL A 582 -7.33 -23.87 -6.97
C VAL A 582 -7.81 -23.32 -5.63
N ARG A 583 -6.91 -22.63 -4.95
CA ARG A 583 -7.13 -21.92 -3.69
C ARG A 583 -6.80 -20.44 -3.83
N SER A 584 -7.32 -19.63 -2.92
CA SER A 584 -7.01 -18.22 -2.78
C SER A 584 -7.02 -17.84 -1.31
N VAL A 585 -5.96 -17.20 -0.84
CA VAL A 585 -5.87 -16.69 0.54
C VAL A 585 -6.09 -15.19 0.50
N ILE A 586 -7.07 -14.70 1.27
CA ILE A 586 -7.41 -13.27 1.37
C ILE A 586 -7.60 -12.95 2.86
N GLY A 587 -6.84 -11.98 3.37
CA GLY A 587 -6.89 -11.60 4.77
C GLY A 587 -6.25 -10.24 5.01
N ARG A 588 -5.61 -10.09 6.17
CA ARG A 588 -4.94 -8.83 6.59
C ARG A 588 -3.91 -8.35 5.57
N TYR A 589 -3.03 -9.25 5.14
CA TYR A 589 -2.02 -8.97 4.14
C TYR A 589 -2.49 -9.34 2.74
N LEU A 590 -2.00 -8.59 1.77
CA LEU A 590 -2.28 -8.81 0.38
C LEU A 590 -1.22 -9.79 -0.18
N GLU A 591 -1.57 -11.08 -0.26
CA GLU A 591 -0.74 -12.14 -0.87
C GLU A 591 -0.19 -11.68 -2.21
N HIS A 592 1.12 -11.58 -2.43
CA HIS A 592 1.65 -10.97 -3.65
C HIS A 592 2.87 -11.68 -4.25
N SER A 593 3.48 -12.62 -3.52
CA SER A 593 4.58 -13.43 -4.05
C SER A 593 4.12 -14.33 -5.22
N ARG A 594 5.06 -14.58 -6.14
CA ARG A 594 4.88 -15.57 -7.21
C ARG A 594 5.92 -16.65 -7.08
N ILE A 595 5.45 -17.89 -7.08
CA ILE A 595 6.24 -19.10 -6.83
C ILE A 595 5.82 -20.14 -7.86
N TYR A 596 6.79 -20.79 -8.50
CA TYR A 596 6.58 -21.85 -9.48
C TYR A 596 7.44 -23.04 -9.11
N ARG A 597 6.82 -24.12 -8.63
CA ARG A 597 7.51 -25.34 -8.19
C ARG A 597 7.08 -26.54 -9.02
N PHE A 598 8.07 -27.29 -9.49
CA PHE A 598 7.94 -28.48 -10.32
C PHE A 598 8.69 -29.62 -9.63
N ALA A 599 8.03 -30.72 -9.27
CA ALA A 599 8.63 -31.81 -8.50
C ALA A 599 9.78 -32.55 -9.21
N ASN A 600 9.82 -32.47 -10.55
CA ASN A 600 10.79 -33.09 -11.43
C ASN A 600 11.48 -32.07 -12.35
N GLY A 601 11.36 -30.77 -12.06
CA GLY A 601 11.89 -29.70 -12.91
C GLY A 601 13.43 -29.64 -12.98
N GLY A 602 14.13 -30.20 -11.99
CA GLY A 602 15.59 -30.39 -12.00
C GLY A 602 16.03 -31.74 -12.60
N GLY A 603 15.07 -32.56 -13.05
CA GLY A 603 15.25 -33.97 -13.42
C GLY A 603 14.38 -34.90 -12.56
N PRO A 604 14.31 -36.21 -12.87
CA PRO A 604 13.46 -37.15 -12.15
C PRO A 604 13.72 -37.15 -10.63
N GLY A 605 12.72 -36.80 -9.83
CA GLY A 605 12.80 -36.72 -8.38
C GLY A 605 13.55 -35.50 -7.81
N VAL A 606 13.94 -34.55 -8.66
CA VAL A 606 14.64 -33.32 -8.24
C VAL A 606 13.72 -32.12 -8.48
N ALA A 607 13.24 -31.54 -7.38
CA ALA A 607 12.37 -30.37 -7.45
C ALA A 607 13.13 -29.14 -7.94
N LEU A 608 12.41 -28.25 -8.64
CA LEU A 608 12.92 -26.95 -9.05
C LEU A 608 11.88 -25.87 -8.75
N THR A 609 12.31 -24.86 -8.02
CA THR A 609 11.45 -23.75 -7.58
C THR A 609 11.96 -22.44 -8.16
N TYR A 610 11.06 -21.63 -8.71
CA TYR A 610 11.34 -20.26 -9.14
C TYR A 610 10.48 -19.28 -8.36
N ILE A 611 11.04 -18.09 -8.09
CA ILE A 611 10.30 -16.93 -7.60
C ILE A 611 10.54 -15.71 -8.49
N GLY A 612 9.65 -14.74 -8.48
CA GLY A 612 9.93 -13.45 -9.10
C GLY A 612 8.68 -12.63 -9.44
N SER A 613 8.76 -11.82 -10.49
CA SER A 613 7.82 -10.71 -10.67
C SER A 613 6.60 -11.03 -11.54
N ALA A 614 6.64 -12.12 -12.32
CA ALA A 614 5.65 -12.42 -13.34
C ALA A 614 4.44 -13.18 -12.80
N ASP A 615 3.25 -12.82 -13.26
CA ASP A 615 2.04 -13.63 -13.20
C ASP A 615 1.85 -14.40 -14.52
N LEU A 616 1.01 -15.43 -14.59
CA LEU A 616 0.68 -16.12 -15.84
C LEU A 616 -0.42 -15.38 -16.61
N MET A 617 -0.09 -14.20 -17.12
CA MET A 617 -0.95 -13.41 -17.99
C MET A 617 -0.23 -13.06 -19.30
N PRO A 618 -0.93 -12.91 -20.44
CA PRO A 618 -0.30 -12.55 -21.72
C PRO A 618 0.57 -11.28 -21.63
N ARG A 619 0.06 -10.23 -20.97
CA ARG A 619 0.82 -8.98 -20.77
C ARG A 619 2.10 -9.14 -19.95
N ASN A 620 2.16 -10.12 -19.05
CA ASN A 620 3.33 -10.37 -18.19
C ASN A 620 4.35 -11.24 -18.92
N LEU A 621 3.88 -12.18 -19.73
CA LEU A 621 4.72 -13.10 -20.50
C LEU A 621 5.26 -12.48 -21.79
N ASP A 622 4.50 -11.59 -22.45
CA ASP A 622 4.83 -11.10 -23.80
C ASP A 622 4.96 -9.57 -23.87
N GLY A 623 4.23 -8.83 -23.03
CA GLY A 623 4.16 -7.36 -23.07
C GLY A 623 5.00 -6.63 -22.02
N ARG A 624 5.82 -7.37 -21.25
CA ARG A 624 6.59 -6.85 -20.12
C ARG A 624 7.96 -7.49 -20.04
N VAL A 625 8.90 -6.76 -19.46
CA VAL A 625 10.15 -7.33 -18.95
C VAL A 625 9.95 -7.75 -17.50
N GLU A 626 9.86 -9.06 -17.29
CA GLU A 626 9.72 -9.73 -15.99
C GLU A 626 10.89 -10.70 -15.80
N ALA A 627 11.25 -11.02 -14.56
CA ALA A 627 12.26 -12.04 -14.28
C ALA A 627 11.80 -13.01 -13.19
N LEU A 628 12.10 -14.29 -13.39
CA LEU A 628 12.04 -15.33 -12.36
C LEU A 628 13.45 -15.87 -12.10
N VAL A 629 13.79 -16.05 -10.83
CA VAL A 629 15.06 -16.61 -10.36
C VAL A 629 14.84 -17.99 -9.75
N PRO A 630 15.68 -18.99 -10.08
CA PRO A 630 15.61 -20.29 -9.42
C PRO A 630 16.12 -20.19 -7.98
N VAL A 631 15.45 -20.87 -7.06
CA VAL A 631 15.91 -21.04 -5.67
C VAL A 631 16.86 -22.23 -5.64
N LEU A 632 18.17 -21.98 -5.64
CA LEU A 632 19.18 -23.04 -5.76
C LEU A 632 19.49 -23.72 -4.43
N ASP A 633 19.50 -22.96 -3.34
CA ASP A 633 19.79 -23.48 -2.00
C ASP A 633 18.66 -24.40 -1.48
N GLU A 634 19.01 -25.61 -1.05
CA GLU A 634 18.06 -26.63 -0.58
C GLU A 634 17.29 -26.19 0.68
N THR A 635 17.93 -25.42 1.58
CA THR A 635 17.27 -24.90 2.79
C THR A 635 16.22 -23.86 2.40
N LEU A 636 16.54 -22.96 1.47
CA LEU A 636 15.61 -21.97 0.95
C LEU A 636 14.46 -22.61 0.16
N GLN A 637 14.72 -23.69 -0.59
CA GLN A 637 13.65 -24.48 -1.22
C GLN A 637 12.69 -25.07 -0.18
N GLY A 638 13.21 -25.62 0.93
CA GLY A 638 12.41 -26.12 2.04
C GLY A 638 11.55 -25.04 2.70
N LEU A 639 12.06 -23.81 2.83
CA LEU A 639 11.28 -22.68 3.34
C LEU A 639 10.12 -22.30 2.41
N VAL A 640 10.35 -22.33 1.10
CA VAL A 640 9.30 -22.05 0.10
C VAL A 640 8.26 -23.18 0.08
N GLU A 641 8.69 -24.42 0.23
CA GLU A 641 7.78 -25.57 0.36
C GLU A 641 6.91 -25.46 1.62
N GLU A 642 7.49 -25.12 2.78
CA GLU A 642 6.73 -24.87 4.02
C GLU A 642 5.68 -23.75 3.83
N LEU A 643 6.03 -22.66 3.13
CA LEU A 643 5.08 -21.58 2.81
C LEU A 643 3.92 -22.09 1.93
N LEU A 644 4.22 -22.84 0.88
CA LEU A 644 3.20 -23.40 -0.01
C LEU A 644 2.29 -24.38 0.74
N GLU A 645 2.84 -25.23 1.61
CA GLU A 645 2.08 -26.15 2.46
C GLU A 645 1.15 -25.40 3.42
N VAL A 646 1.62 -24.31 4.03
CA VAL A 646 0.77 -23.43 4.86
C VAL A 646 -0.38 -22.86 4.04
N ASN A 647 -0.12 -22.31 2.86
CA ASN A 647 -1.20 -21.80 1.99
C ASN A 647 -2.20 -22.88 1.56
N LEU A 648 -1.73 -24.10 1.30
CA LEU A 648 -2.57 -25.23 0.86
C LEU A 648 -3.33 -25.90 2.00
N SER A 649 -2.89 -25.73 3.24
CA SER A 649 -3.56 -26.25 4.44
C SER A 649 -4.43 -25.22 5.16
N ASP A 650 -4.33 -23.95 4.79
CA ASP A 650 -5.12 -22.86 5.38
C ASP A 650 -6.62 -23.18 5.38
N ASP A 651 -7.25 -22.96 6.52
CA ASP A 651 -8.67 -23.25 6.76
C ASP A 651 -9.40 -22.08 7.43
N THR A 652 -8.79 -20.90 7.38
CA THR A 652 -9.23 -19.68 8.04
C THR A 652 -9.41 -18.53 7.05
N LEU A 653 -8.45 -18.34 6.14
CA LEU A 653 -8.40 -17.25 5.15
C LEU A 653 -8.61 -17.75 3.71
N ALA A 654 -8.57 -19.08 3.52
CA ALA A 654 -8.60 -19.70 2.21
C ALA A 654 -10.01 -19.84 1.62
N TRP A 655 -10.07 -19.66 0.31
CA TRP A 655 -11.21 -19.94 -0.55
C TRP A 655 -10.83 -20.99 -1.57
N THR A 656 -11.76 -21.85 -1.98
CA THR A 656 -11.59 -22.81 -3.07
C THR A 656 -12.48 -22.48 -4.25
N LEU A 657 -11.95 -22.63 -5.47
CA LEU A 657 -12.70 -22.45 -6.71
C LEU A 657 -13.27 -23.80 -7.18
N GLY A 658 -14.58 -23.86 -7.39
CA GLY A 658 -15.29 -25.02 -7.93
C GLY A 658 -15.25 -25.08 -9.46
N GLY A 659 -15.59 -26.26 -10.01
CA GLY A 659 -15.66 -26.48 -11.46
C GLY A 659 -16.81 -25.74 -12.15
N ASP A 660 -17.80 -25.25 -11.41
CA ASP A 660 -18.83 -24.34 -11.88
C ASP A 660 -18.33 -22.88 -12.00
N GLY A 661 -17.20 -22.56 -11.37
CA GLY A 661 -16.64 -21.21 -11.31
C GLY A 661 -16.95 -20.47 -10.00
N THR A 662 -17.63 -21.11 -9.04
CA THR A 662 -17.98 -20.50 -7.76
C THR A 662 -16.83 -20.58 -6.77
N TRP A 663 -16.58 -19.48 -6.04
CA TRP A 663 -15.67 -19.46 -4.91
C TRP A 663 -16.40 -19.74 -3.60
N THR A 664 -15.87 -20.66 -2.79
CA THR A 664 -16.42 -21.00 -1.47
C THR A 664 -15.33 -20.87 -0.41
N HIS A 665 -15.66 -20.26 0.72
CA HIS A 665 -14.75 -20.17 1.87
C HIS A 665 -14.46 -21.57 2.43
N VAL A 666 -13.23 -21.83 2.85
CA VAL A 666 -12.86 -23.10 3.46
C VAL A 666 -13.31 -23.09 4.93
N GLU A 667 -14.10 -24.08 5.32
CA GLU A 667 -14.53 -24.26 6.72
C GLU A 667 -13.74 -25.42 7.36
N GLY A 668 -12.66 -25.12 8.10
CA GLY A 668 -11.85 -26.18 8.78
C GLY A 668 -11.70 -26.05 10.29
N GLY A 669 -12.45 -25.17 10.94
CA GLY A 669 -12.40 -25.00 12.40
C GLY A 669 -11.27 -24.11 12.91
N GLY A 670 -10.56 -23.41 12.01
CA GLY A 670 -9.60 -22.36 12.33
C GLY A 670 -8.27 -22.88 12.87
N THR A 671 -7.78 -24.00 12.31
CA THR A 671 -6.54 -24.64 12.78
C THR A 671 -5.28 -24.07 12.14
N VAL A 672 -5.39 -23.57 10.90
CA VAL A 672 -4.28 -23.00 10.13
C VAL A 672 -4.72 -21.66 9.52
N ASP A 673 -4.12 -20.59 10.02
CA ASP A 673 -4.16 -19.25 9.43
C ASP A 673 -2.79 -18.96 8.81
N THR A 674 -2.75 -18.70 7.50
CA THR A 674 -1.51 -18.41 6.76
C THR A 674 -0.73 -17.25 7.37
N HIS A 675 -1.40 -16.15 7.69
CA HIS A 675 -0.74 -14.91 8.13
C HIS A 675 -0.16 -15.08 9.52
N LEU A 676 -0.90 -15.67 10.46
CA LEU A 676 -0.40 -15.98 11.79
C LEU A 676 0.71 -17.02 11.73
N ARG A 677 0.57 -18.07 10.92
CA ARG A 677 1.59 -19.10 10.80
C ARG A 677 2.90 -18.53 10.24
N CYS A 678 2.83 -17.65 9.25
CA CYS A 678 4.02 -16.99 8.70
C CYS A 678 4.70 -16.07 9.73
N GLN A 679 3.93 -15.38 10.58
CA GLN A 679 4.46 -14.60 11.70
C GLN A 679 5.21 -15.48 12.71
N GLU A 680 4.62 -16.61 13.11
CA GLU A 680 5.25 -17.59 14.00
C GLU A 680 6.55 -18.14 13.41
N LEU A 681 6.54 -18.49 12.12
CA LEU A 681 7.71 -18.98 11.41
C LEU A 681 8.82 -17.94 11.37
N ALA A 682 8.49 -16.66 11.13
CA ALA A 682 9.47 -15.57 11.15
C ALA A 682 10.11 -15.38 12.54
N ILE A 683 9.30 -15.36 13.60
CA ILE A 683 9.80 -15.30 14.99
C ILE A 683 10.68 -16.52 15.29
N GLY A 684 10.24 -17.72 14.90
CA GLY A 684 10.95 -18.97 15.11
C GLY A 684 12.29 -19.04 14.37
N ARG A 685 12.39 -18.46 13.18
CA ARG A 685 13.66 -18.31 12.44
C ARG A 685 14.59 -17.32 13.14
N SER A 686 14.08 -16.17 13.56
CA SER A 686 14.87 -15.15 14.27
C SER A 686 15.49 -15.70 15.56
N ARG A 687 14.72 -16.40 16.40
CA ARG A 687 15.17 -16.95 17.69
C ARG A 687 16.19 -18.09 17.56
N ARG A 688 16.09 -18.92 16.51
CA ARG A 688 17.04 -20.02 16.27
C ARG A 688 18.47 -19.55 15.96
N SER A 689 18.65 -18.26 15.65
CA SER A 689 19.98 -17.66 15.48
C SER A 689 20.63 -17.17 16.78
N GLU A 690 19.83 -16.91 17.82
CA GLU A 690 20.31 -16.43 19.13
C GLU A 690 20.76 -17.59 20.05
N GLY A 691 20.33 -18.82 19.77
CA GLY A 691 20.74 -20.02 20.49
C GLY A 691 21.67 -20.91 19.66
N THR A 692 22.91 -21.10 20.09
CA THR A 692 23.74 -22.24 19.66
C THR A 692 22.97 -23.53 19.92
N VAL A 693 22.55 -24.24 18.87
CA VAL A 693 21.96 -25.57 19.00
C VAL A 693 22.70 -26.56 18.09
N THR A 694 23.42 -27.45 18.77
CA THR A 694 23.90 -28.76 18.34
C THR A 694 22.77 -29.58 17.69
N PRO A 695 23.01 -30.31 16.58
CA PRO A 695 21.93 -31.03 15.91
C PRO A 695 21.51 -32.27 16.72
N ALA A 696 20.21 -32.41 16.99
CA ALA A 696 19.61 -33.65 17.46
C ALA A 696 18.70 -34.23 16.37
N MET A 697 19.06 -35.43 15.92
CA MET A 697 18.32 -36.27 14.97
C MET A 697 16.94 -36.68 15.47
N SER A 698 16.03 -36.81 14.50
CA SER A 698 14.88 -37.72 14.39
C SER A 698 14.56 -38.66 15.57
N VAL A 699 13.31 -38.64 16.05
CA VAL A 699 12.40 -39.81 16.03
C VAL A 699 10.95 -39.30 16.11
N LEU A 700 10.16 -39.51 15.05
CA LEU A 700 8.70 -39.60 15.11
C LEU A 700 8.31 -41.01 14.68
N SER A 701 7.89 -41.83 15.63
CA SER A 701 7.02 -42.99 15.37
C SER A 701 6.33 -43.39 16.68
N GLY A 702 5.02 -43.62 16.64
CA GLY A 702 4.31 -44.32 17.71
C GLY A 702 2.95 -43.73 18.10
N VAL A 703 1.92 -44.08 17.33
CA VAL A 703 0.50 -43.96 17.68
C VAL A 703 0.14 -44.90 18.84
N GLY A 704 -0.66 -44.42 19.81
CA GLY A 704 -1.30 -45.27 20.83
C GLY A 704 -2.32 -44.50 21.69
N LYS A 705 -3.60 -44.86 21.57
CA LYS A 705 -4.78 -44.30 22.26
C LYS A 705 -5.01 -44.96 23.67
N PRO A 706 -6.03 -44.56 24.47
CA PRO A 706 -5.89 -44.18 25.87
C PRO A 706 -6.33 -45.25 26.89
N GLY A 707 -6.02 -45.03 28.17
CA GLY A 707 -6.68 -45.74 29.28
C GLY A 707 -6.21 -45.32 30.68
N GLY A 708 -7.19 -45.03 31.55
CA GLY A 708 -7.19 -45.49 32.95
C GLY A 708 -6.69 -44.55 34.04
N ASP A 709 -7.65 -44.01 34.79
CA ASP A 709 -7.64 -43.64 36.22
C ASP A 709 -6.48 -44.17 37.08
N ASP A 710 -5.95 -43.31 37.96
CA ASP A 710 -6.07 -43.57 39.41
C ASP A 710 -5.74 -42.34 40.27
N SER A 711 -6.51 -42.25 41.35
CA SER A 711 -6.65 -41.19 42.34
C SER A 711 -5.63 -41.17 43.48
N ASN A 712 -5.33 -39.97 44.00
CA ASN A 712 -5.13 -39.56 45.42
C ASN A 712 -4.13 -38.40 45.48
N GLY A 713 -4.30 -37.30 46.22
CA GLY A 713 -5.29 -36.93 47.23
C GLY A 713 -4.67 -35.83 48.12
N SER A 714 -5.53 -34.95 48.65
CA SER A 714 -5.28 -33.90 49.65
C SER A 714 -4.44 -32.69 49.19
N GLY A 715 -4.77 -31.43 49.46
CA GLY A 715 -5.74 -30.84 50.39
C GLY A 715 -5.08 -29.60 51.00
N GLY A 716 -5.59 -28.41 50.69
CA GLY A 716 -5.02 -27.16 51.21
C GLY A 716 -5.73 -25.92 50.71
N SER A 717 -6.85 -25.57 51.35
CA SER A 717 -7.49 -24.26 51.23
C SER A 717 -6.66 -23.20 51.95
N ASN A 718 -6.37 -22.09 51.28
CA ASN A 718 -6.25 -20.79 51.93
C ASN A 718 -6.52 -19.68 50.91
N GLY A 719 -7.59 -18.92 51.15
CA GLY A 719 -7.81 -17.65 50.49
C GLY A 719 -6.90 -16.59 51.11
N ALA A 720 -6.15 -15.90 50.27
CA ALA A 720 -5.68 -14.53 50.51
C ALA A 720 -5.25 -13.92 49.18
N THR A 721 -5.88 -12.80 48.86
CA THR A 721 -5.48 -11.81 47.86
C THR A 721 -4.00 -11.44 47.95
N HIS A 722 -3.25 -11.55 46.86
CA HIS A 722 -2.03 -10.76 46.63
C HIS A 722 -1.88 -10.38 45.14
N GLU A 723 -2.12 -9.09 44.93
CA GLU A 723 -1.60 -8.16 43.91
C GLU A 723 -0.95 -8.68 42.63
N ARG A 724 -1.59 -8.31 41.51
CA ARG A 724 -0.93 -8.10 40.21
C ARG A 724 0.14 -7.02 40.35
N VAL A 725 1.42 -7.38 40.18
CA VAL A 725 2.45 -6.44 39.75
C VAL A 725 3.19 -7.03 38.55
N GLY A 726 2.94 -6.40 37.42
CA GLY A 726 3.54 -6.68 36.11
C GLY A 726 3.00 -5.71 35.07
N ARG A 727 2.77 -4.44 35.45
CA ARG A 727 2.55 -3.35 34.49
C ARG A 727 3.90 -3.14 33.79
N THR A 728 4.00 -3.48 32.52
CA THR A 728 5.00 -2.89 31.63
C THR A 728 4.72 -1.38 31.62
N VAL A 729 5.58 -0.64 32.32
CA VAL A 729 5.51 0.82 32.37
C VAL A 729 5.72 1.33 30.93
N PRO A 730 4.83 2.17 30.39
CA PRO A 730 5.04 2.75 29.07
C PRO A 730 6.35 3.56 29.11
N ILE A 731 7.27 3.27 28.18
CA ILE A 731 8.57 3.95 28.10
C ILE A 731 8.30 5.42 27.73
N GLU A 732 8.39 6.30 28.72
CA GLU A 732 8.31 7.75 28.54
C GLU A 732 9.57 8.25 27.81
N VAL A 733 9.36 8.89 26.66
CA VAL A 733 10.45 9.50 25.89
C VAL A 733 10.88 10.78 26.59
N ARG A 734 12.11 10.80 27.10
CA ARG A 734 12.72 12.01 27.68
C ARG A 734 13.38 12.85 26.60
N ALA A 735 13.18 14.15 26.70
CA ALA A 735 13.70 15.15 25.79
C ALA A 735 14.00 16.45 26.53
N ALA A 736 14.92 17.23 26.00
CA ALA A 736 15.30 18.52 26.57
C ALA A 736 15.60 19.52 25.46
N GLY A 737 15.45 20.81 25.77
CA GLY A 737 15.69 21.90 24.84
C GLY A 737 15.97 23.20 25.58
N THR A 738 16.18 24.27 24.83
CA THR A 738 16.36 25.61 25.40
C THR A 738 15.39 26.62 24.81
N VAL A 739 15.27 27.75 25.48
CA VAL A 739 14.79 29.00 24.90
C VAL A 739 16.02 29.89 24.73
N PRO A 740 16.68 29.88 23.57
CA PRO A 740 17.84 30.73 23.33
C PRO A 740 17.37 32.18 23.25
N TRP A 741 18.05 33.07 23.96
CA TRP A 741 17.67 34.46 24.05
C TRP A 741 18.87 35.41 24.01
N ARG A 742 18.62 36.66 23.59
CA ARG A 742 19.60 37.75 23.62
C ARG A 742 18.92 39.09 23.90
N TRP A 743 19.72 40.09 24.28
CA TRP A 743 19.26 41.47 24.36
C TRP A 743 19.23 42.09 22.96
N ALA A 744 18.09 42.65 22.57
CA ALA A 744 17.97 43.51 21.41
C ALA A 744 18.64 44.87 21.67
N ALA A 745 18.94 45.60 20.59
CA ALA A 745 19.61 46.90 20.68
C ALA A 745 18.79 47.97 21.42
N ASP A 746 17.47 47.80 21.53
CA ASP A 746 16.54 48.66 22.27
C ASP A 746 16.36 48.25 23.75
N GLY A 747 17.09 47.22 24.21
CA GLY A 747 16.98 46.68 25.56
C GLY A 747 15.85 45.66 25.75
N GLY A 748 15.13 45.27 24.68
CA GLY A 748 14.15 44.18 24.71
C GLY A 748 14.79 42.79 24.71
N VAL A 749 14.00 41.76 25.04
CA VAL A 749 14.42 40.35 24.96
C VAL A 749 13.95 39.75 23.63
N GLU A 750 14.89 39.23 22.85
CA GLU A 750 14.61 38.42 21.65
C GLU A 750 14.82 36.94 21.95
N VAL A 751 13.98 36.09 21.35
CA VAL A 751 14.03 34.64 21.41
C VAL A 751 14.35 34.08 20.03
N LEU A 752 15.25 33.11 19.96
CA LEU A 752 15.51 32.35 18.74
C LEU A 752 14.48 31.24 18.59
N VAL A 753 13.76 31.25 17.48
CA VAL A 753 12.87 30.14 17.05
C VAL A 753 13.40 29.53 15.77
N VAL A 754 13.16 28.23 15.61
CA VAL A 754 13.65 27.42 14.48
C VAL A 754 12.51 26.88 13.64
N HIS A 755 12.66 26.90 12.33
CA HIS A 755 11.78 26.24 11.38
C HIS A 755 12.33 24.86 11.03
N ARG A 756 11.50 23.83 11.13
CA ARG A 756 11.91 22.44 10.85
C ARG A 756 11.22 21.96 9.57
N PRO A 757 11.92 21.86 8.43
CA PRO A 757 11.31 21.59 7.13
C PRO A 757 10.66 20.21 7.06
N ARG A 758 11.17 19.25 7.85
CA ARG A 758 10.59 17.91 7.97
C ARG A 758 9.15 17.92 8.48
N TYR A 759 8.80 18.91 9.32
CA TYR A 759 7.52 19.00 9.98
C TYR A 759 6.69 20.21 9.54
N ASP A 760 7.29 21.13 8.79
CA ASP A 760 6.74 22.42 8.40
C ASP A 760 6.20 23.17 9.63
N ASP A 761 7.03 23.23 10.68
CA ASP A 761 6.67 23.83 11.97
C ASP A 761 7.75 24.77 12.51
N TRP A 762 7.32 25.77 13.28
CA TRP A 762 8.15 26.65 14.07
C TRP A 762 8.17 26.16 15.52
N SER A 763 9.38 25.90 16.03
CA SER A 763 9.62 25.29 17.33
C SER A 763 10.74 26.02 18.08
N LEU A 764 10.85 25.73 19.37
CA LEU A 764 12.09 25.93 20.13
C LEU A 764 13.04 24.75 19.87
N PRO A 765 14.36 24.95 19.92
CA PRO A 765 15.32 23.87 19.68
C PRO A 765 15.26 22.81 20.78
N LYS A 766 15.13 21.54 20.40
CA LYS A 766 14.97 20.41 21.32
C LYS A 766 15.13 19.05 20.64
N GLY A 767 15.70 18.09 21.38
CA GLY A 767 15.70 16.70 20.95
C GLY A 767 15.66 15.72 22.11
N LYS A 768 16.05 14.47 21.83
CA LYS A 768 15.85 13.36 22.77
C LYS A 768 17.13 13.14 23.57
N CYS A 769 16.96 12.88 24.86
CA CYS A 769 18.10 12.54 25.70
C CYS A 769 18.65 11.18 25.28
N GLU A 770 19.97 11.08 25.12
CA GLU A 770 20.66 9.82 24.94
C GLU A 770 20.63 8.98 26.23
N PRO A 771 20.80 7.64 26.17
CA PRO A 771 20.82 6.80 27.37
C PRO A 771 21.90 7.25 28.37
N GLY A 772 21.47 7.74 29.54
CA GLY A 772 22.37 8.23 30.60
C GLY A 772 22.72 9.72 30.51
N GLU A 773 22.24 10.44 29.51
CA GLU A 773 22.45 11.89 29.34
C GLU A 773 21.63 12.70 30.36
N ALA A 774 22.25 13.71 30.97
CA ALA A 774 21.55 14.69 31.81
C ALA A 774 20.70 15.62 30.93
N ASP A 775 19.55 16.08 31.41
CA ASP A 775 18.64 16.89 30.58
C ASP A 775 19.28 18.23 30.17
N GLU A 776 20.09 18.82 31.05
CA GLU A 776 20.86 20.04 30.78
C GLU A 776 21.91 19.83 29.67
N ALA A 777 22.56 18.68 29.66
CA ALA A 777 23.54 18.33 28.62
C ALA A 777 22.85 18.11 27.27
N CYS A 778 21.70 17.42 27.27
CA CYS A 778 20.86 17.26 26.09
C CYS A 778 20.38 18.61 25.56
N ALA A 779 19.87 19.50 26.43
CA ALA A 779 19.41 20.83 26.03
C ALA A 779 20.50 21.65 25.34
N LEU A 780 21.73 21.63 25.86
CA LEU A 780 22.88 22.32 25.26
C LEU A 780 23.29 21.70 23.92
N ARG A 781 23.39 20.36 23.84
CA ARG A 781 23.76 19.65 22.62
C ARG A 781 22.76 19.92 21.49
N GLU A 782 21.47 19.75 21.76
CA GLU A 782 20.40 19.94 20.77
C GLU A 782 20.31 21.39 20.30
N THR A 783 20.52 22.35 21.21
CA THR A 783 20.58 23.78 20.81
C THR A 783 21.75 24.05 19.88
N LEU A 784 22.93 23.52 20.18
CA LEU A 784 24.11 23.67 19.33
C LEU A 784 23.92 22.99 17.97
N GLU A 785 23.36 21.78 17.94
CA GLU A 785 23.12 21.00 16.71
C GLU A 785 22.07 21.66 15.81
N GLU A 786 20.97 22.14 16.39
CA GLU A 786 19.88 22.76 15.61
C GLU A 786 20.18 24.20 15.19
N THR A 787 20.86 24.98 16.05
CA THR A 787 20.98 26.44 15.88
C THR A 787 22.39 26.95 15.69
N GLY A 788 23.42 26.15 15.94
CA GLY A 788 24.82 26.60 16.00
C GLY A 788 25.15 27.50 17.21
N CYS A 789 24.16 27.88 18.01
CA CYS A 789 24.34 28.82 19.12
C CYS A 789 24.87 28.15 20.39
N THR A 790 25.71 28.86 21.13
CA THR A 790 26.25 28.48 22.43
C THR A 790 25.93 29.53 23.49
N GLY A 791 25.89 29.10 24.75
CA GLY A 791 25.73 29.99 25.89
C GLY A 791 25.48 29.25 27.20
N PRO A 792 25.59 29.93 28.34
CA PRO A 792 25.28 29.34 29.64
C PRO A 792 23.78 29.08 29.79
N LEU A 793 23.42 27.90 30.31
CA LEU A 793 22.10 27.67 30.86
C LEU A 793 21.93 28.44 32.17
N SER A 794 20.75 29.02 32.36
CA SER A 794 20.36 29.73 33.57
C SER A 794 19.21 28.99 34.27
N SER A 795 18.03 29.60 34.38
CA SER A 795 16.86 29.02 35.04
C SER A 795 16.17 27.95 34.19
N GLU A 796 15.72 26.86 34.82
CA GLU A 796 14.76 25.94 34.21
C GLU A 796 13.39 26.63 34.06
N LEU A 797 12.84 26.61 32.85
CA LEU A 797 11.56 27.23 32.48
C LEU A 797 10.38 26.24 32.61
N GLY A 798 10.65 25.00 33.01
CA GLY A 798 9.69 23.94 33.29
C GLY A 798 9.57 22.91 32.17
N ALA A 799 8.55 22.06 32.29
CA ALA A 799 8.34 20.92 31.39
C ALA A 799 6.96 20.93 30.72
N VAL A 800 6.88 20.29 29.56
CA VAL A 800 5.64 19.95 28.86
C VAL A 800 5.60 18.44 28.64
N ARG A 801 4.42 17.83 28.82
CA ARG A 801 4.16 16.43 28.50
C ARG A 801 3.11 16.34 27.40
N TYR A 802 3.41 15.62 26.33
CA TYR A 802 2.51 15.40 25.20
C TYR A 802 2.82 14.04 24.55
N TYR A 803 1.91 13.54 23.72
CA TYR A 803 2.15 12.30 22.98
C TYR A 803 2.83 12.62 21.65
N ASP A 804 3.93 11.92 21.33
CA ASP A 804 4.60 12.10 20.03
C ASP A 804 3.75 11.52 18.88
N ARG A 805 4.13 11.81 17.62
CA ARG A 805 3.42 11.28 16.42
C ARG A 805 3.43 9.74 16.33
N LYS A 806 4.10 9.03 17.24
CA LYS A 806 4.14 7.56 17.37
C LYS A 806 3.35 7.07 18.60
N GLY A 807 2.53 7.93 19.23
CA GLY A 807 1.66 7.59 20.36
C GLY A 807 2.40 7.39 21.69
N ARG A 808 3.68 7.77 21.80
CA ARG A 808 4.46 7.61 23.05
C ARG A 808 4.34 8.85 23.91
N SER A 809 4.17 8.67 25.22
CA SER A 809 4.29 9.78 26.19
C SER A 809 5.69 10.38 26.08
N LYS A 810 5.78 11.67 25.76
CA LYS A 810 7.02 12.43 25.66
C LYS A 810 6.98 13.57 26.65
N GLN A 811 8.03 13.69 27.46
CA GLN A 811 8.26 14.84 28.33
C GLN A 811 9.45 15.64 27.79
N VAL A 812 9.25 16.95 27.60
CA VAL A 812 10.29 17.89 27.22
C VAL A 812 10.49 18.90 28.34
N ARG A 813 11.73 19.09 28.78
CA ARG A 813 12.13 20.14 29.74
C ARG A 813 12.89 21.25 29.01
N TYR A 814 12.67 22.50 29.41
CA TYR A 814 13.30 23.66 28.79
C TYR A 814 14.07 24.51 29.80
N TRP A 815 15.22 25.04 29.37
CA TRP A 815 16.04 26.00 30.12
C TRP A 815 16.21 27.30 29.35
N ALA A 816 16.39 28.40 30.06
CA ALA A 816 16.81 29.66 29.46
C ALA A 816 18.31 29.60 29.11
N LEU A 817 18.66 29.88 27.85
CA LEU A 817 20.05 29.94 27.38
C LEU A 817 20.33 31.35 26.86
N GLN A 818 21.22 32.09 27.51
CA GLN A 818 21.65 33.38 27.00
C GLN A 818 22.73 33.15 25.94
N VAL A 819 22.45 33.49 24.68
CA VAL A 819 23.40 33.25 23.60
C VAL A 819 24.59 34.21 23.72
N ASP A 820 25.79 33.65 23.83
CA ASP A 820 27.06 34.39 23.91
C ASP A 820 28.06 34.05 22.78
N GLY A 821 27.69 33.11 21.90
CA GLY A 821 28.46 32.74 20.73
C GLY A 821 27.69 31.83 19.76
N GLY A 822 28.25 31.64 18.57
CA GLY A 822 27.66 30.83 17.50
C GLY A 822 26.69 31.60 16.61
N ASP A 823 26.59 31.15 15.36
CA ASP A 823 25.65 31.67 14.35
C ASP A 823 24.90 30.51 13.72
N PHE A 824 23.68 30.77 13.26
CA PHE A 824 22.86 29.76 12.61
C PHE A 824 23.33 29.49 11.18
N GLU A 825 23.60 28.21 10.88
CA GLU A 825 23.74 27.69 9.53
C GLU A 825 22.64 26.65 9.26
N PRO A 826 21.91 26.74 8.13
CA PRO A 826 20.92 25.76 7.75
C PRO A 826 21.50 24.34 7.71
N ASN A 827 20.80 23.40 8.33
CA ASN A 827 21.20 22.00 8.44
C ASN A 827 20.03 21.05 8.10
N SER A 828 20.24 19.75 8.27
CA SER A 828 19.23 18.74 7.91
C SER A 828 17.98 18.77 8.79
N GLU A 829 18.03 19.41 9.96
CA GLU A 829 16.94 19.47 10.93
C GLU A 829 16.23 20.83 10.95
N VAL A 830 16.98 21.91 10.73
CA VAL A 830 16.51 23.30 10.72
C VAL A 830 17.02 24.01 9.47
N ASP A 831 16.12 24.49 8.62
CA ASP A 831 16.46 25.26 7.41
C ASP A 831 16.41 26.77 7.63
N GLU A 832 15.70 27.24 8.66
CA GLU A 832 15.60 28.66 9.01
C GLU A 832 15.57 28.88 10.54
N ALA A 833 16.25 29.92 11.03
CA ALA A 833 16.15 30.37 12.41
C ALA A 833 15.93 31.90 12.48
N ARG A 834 15.06 32.37 13.37
CA ARG A 834 14.69 33.78 13.50
C ARG A 834 14.79 34.25 14.94
N TRP A 835 15.46 35.38 15.14
CA TRP A 835 15.41 36.16 16.37
C TRP A 835 14.16 37.03 16.35
N LEU A 836 13.27 36.85 17.33
CA LEU A 836 12.00 37.55 17.40
C LEU A 836 11.73 38.10 18.80
N PRO A 837 11.04 39.25 18.94
CA PRO A 837 10.51 39.70 20.22
C PRO A 837 9.60 38.62 20.85
N VAL A 838 9.58 38.53 22.19
CA VAL A 838 8.82 37.48 22.92
C VAL A 838 7.37 37.32 22.44
N ALA A 839 6.67 38.41 22.14
CA ALA A 839 5.28 38.36 21.67
C ALA A 839 5.14 37.75 20.26
N GLU A 840 6.10 37.99 19.38
CA GLU A 840 6.11 37.43 18.02
C GLU A 840 6.58 35.98 18.01
N ALA A 841 7.56 35.63 18.85
CA ALA A 841 7.98 34.25 19.08
C ALA A 841 6.79 33.41 19.58
N GLU A 842 5.95 33.96 20.46
CA GLU A 842 4.73 33.28 20.89
C GLU A 842 3.73 33.05 19.74
N ALA A 843 3.55 34.04 18.88
CA ALA A 843 2.59 33.98 17.78
C ALA A 843 3.02 32.98 16.69
N ILE A 844 4.31 32.88 16.41
CA ILE A 844 4.85 32.04 15.33
C ILE A 844 4.99 30.57 15.72
N LEU A 845 5.23 30.26 17.01
CA LEU A 845 5.37 28.87 17.48
C LEU A 845 4.12 28.05 17.15
N THR A 846 4.32 26.96 16.40
CA THR A 846 3.22 26.14 15.86
C THR A 846 2.45 25.42 16.95
N TYR A 847 3.13 24.95 18.00
CA TYR A 847 2.51 24.17 19.06
C TYR A 847 2.05 25.04 20.24
N PRO A 848 0.76 25.01 20.63
CA PRO A 848 0.25 25.82 21.75
C PRO A 848 1.00 25.57 23.07
N HIS A 849 1.51 24.36 23.28
CA HIS A 849 2.22 24.00 24.50
C HIS A 849 3.64 24.57 24.58
N ASP A 850 4.25 24.98 23.47
CA ASP A 850 5.56 25.63 23.45
C ASP A 850 5.47 27.15 23.67
N ARG A 851 4.30 27.76 23.39
CA ARG A 851 4.05 29.21 23.50
C ARG A 851 4.20 29.76 24.92
N ILE A 852 4.14 28.91 25.94
CA ILE A 852 4.32 29.34 27.34
C ILE A 852 5.77 29.70 27.68
N PHE A 853 6.76 29.11 26.98
CA PHE A 853 8.16 29.22 27.38
C PHE A 853 8.79 30.59 27.07
N PRO A 854 8.51 31.27 25.94
CA PRO A 854 8.94 32.67 25.75
C PRO A 854 8.43 33.62 26.86
N ARG A 855 7.20 33.41 27.36
CA ARG A 855 6.64 34.19 28.47
C ARG A 855 7.35 33.90 29.79
N ARG A 856 7.62 32.62 30.08
CA ARG A 856 8.36 32.21 31.28
C ARG A 856 9.80 32.73 31.26
N LEU A 857 10.44 32.72 30.09
CA LEU A 857 11.75 33.34 29.91
C LEU A 857 11.69 34.84 30.25
N ARG A 858 10.73 35.58 29.68
CA ARG A 858 10.60 37.02 29.96
C ARG A 858 10.49 37.29 31.46
N ALA A 859 9.64 36.53 32.16
CA ALA A 859 9.53 36.63 33.61
C ALA A 859 10.85 36.30 34.32
N ALA A 860 11.58 35.28 33.87
CA ALA A 860 12.84 34.86 34.49
C ALA A 860 13.99 35.87 34.28
N VAL A 861 14.03 36.56 33.14
CA VAL A 861 15.11 37.49 32.76
C VAL A 861 14.84 38.93 33.21
N GLU A 862 13.56 39.34 33.32
CA GLU A 862 13.17 40.67 33.78
C GLU A 862 12.99 40.77 35.32
N THR A 863 13.16 39.67 36.06
CA THR A 863 13.12 39.70 37.54
C THR A 863 14.47 40.16 38.10
N PRO A 864 14.53 41.23 38.93
CA PRO A 864 15.77 41.59 39.62
C PRO A 864 16.20 40.44 40.55
N VAL A 865 17.43 39.97 40.39
CA VAL A 865 18.06 39.07 41.36
C VAL A 865 18.35 39.88 42.62
N ASP A 866 17.64 39.58 43.72
CA ASP A 866 18.00 39.98 45.09
C ASP A 866 19.07 39.02 45.67
#